data_AF-A0A535Y6R4-F1
#
_entry.id   AF-A0A535Y6R4-F1
#
_cell.length_a   1.000
_cell.length_b   1.000
_cell.length_c   1.000
_cell.angle_alpha   90.00
_cell.angle_beta   90.00
_cell.angle_gamma   90.00
#
_symmetry.space_group_name_H-M   'P 1'
#
loop_
_entity.id
_entity.type
_entity.pdbx_description
1 polymer ?
#
loop_
_entity_poly.entity_id
_entity_poly.type
_entity_poly.pdbx_seq_one_letter_code
_entity_poly.pdbx_strand_id
1 'polypeptide(L)'
;MRRQRMRDDDDPAWRHVRDPQRRLEPVGDADRVLAHLPSVAERDARRGCISGEMRVRALRALHRDACPWAVSIAALAVLATACAGGPAGTPSSPLPTVALESQTARPTASPNATSAPSPRVPAREAKCNTQLTTDFVLANDLTCTGDAFVIHVDNVVLDLNGHTLTGPGMGPQTWPNPQLDSVGVRVGGHTGVTVRNGRIDSFSTGIYFVDMTRSNIESVTSTRNRYGFYIHASTGITIKDSSVQANIYGLHLQDSSNNVVQHNDLNRQTYNSPGGYGIYLYRSDGNKIFENDIDTNVNWGIWFSEAKGNTIFHNNVKDNHPQVSDNNPDTNQWFDPATKEGNWWSDYSGKDGDGDSIGDTPYPILGPGGVVDAYPFVARDGWKTKRRSTIDHYQPPAARPPREVRLVVVSGGDVQVGAPRSGALSSVAVSARSVALGTDGHTLLALDGRELTVMDLLGGARDTRTVQIDDGIVAANRDGHSVLVVGPRGAEQYDMTTGQAEFFVYNSRPSELAPSYKHNHIFVSTPRGIDLLYLNLGGRTPYTIPLDGPAGAMSMNGSGTRIYTAIVGQPLVDVADTEQYRVVDQIRIASEARALAVSPQEDVLYVATNEGVMAIDLGTKRVRATASFLGSVADIAISPNADQLYVALAGQQRAIAVLDAATLRSIDVIPLQADPTRLLAASY
;
A
#
# COMPACT_ATOMS: atom_id res chain seq x y z
N MET A 1 -26.77 -56.52 -24.55
CA MET A 1 -28.08 -55.94 -24.92
C MET A 1 -27.91 -54.43 -25.15
N ARG A 2 -28.97 -53.66 -25.49
CA ARG A 2 -28.96 -52.19 -25.73
C ARG A 2 -28.45 -51.40 -24.50
N ARG A 3 -27.95 -50.15 -24.53
CA ARG A 3 -27.69 -49.10 -25.58
C ARG A 3 -26.17 -48.71 -25.50
N GLN A 4 -25.47 -47.89 -26.31
CA GLN A 4 -25.69 -46.98 -27.48
C GLN A 4 -26.25 -45.54 -27.30
N ARG A 5 -25.44 -44.55 -27.78
CA ARG A 5 -25.76 -43.17 -28.26
C ARG A 5 -26.11 -42.08 -27.21
N MET A 6 -25.76 -40.79 -27.37
CA MET A 6 -25.10 -40.04 -28.48
C MET A 6 -24.43 -38.73 -27.96
N ARG A 7 -23.27 -38.33 -28.53
CA ARG A 7 -22.81 -36.99 -29.01
C ARG A 7 -23.02 -35.68 -28.22
N ASP A 8 -22.26 -34.58 -28.43
CA ASP A 8 -20.94 -34.23 -29.03
C ASP A 8 -20.62 -32.75 -28.60
N ASP A 9 -19.56 -32.13 -29.15
CA ASP A 9 -19.27 -30.67 -29.26
C ASP A 9 -18.59 -29.91 -28.07
N ASP A 10 -17.24 -29.92 -28.11
CA ASP A 10 -16.28 -28.80 -28.01
C ASP A 10 -16.34 -27.70 -26.91
N ASP A 11 -15.32 -27.73 -26.02
CA ASP A 11 -14.66 -26.54 -25.43
C ASP A 11 -13.13 -26.79 -25.27
N PRO A 12 -12.24 -26.05 -25.97
CA PRO A 12 -10.79 -26.31 -25.99
C PRO A 12 -9.98 -25.55 -24.91
N ALA A 13 -10.54 -25.30 -23.72
CA ALA A 13 -9.92 -24.43 -22.70
C ALA A 13 -9.08 -25.10 -21.59
N TRP A 14 -9.07 -26.44 -21.44
CA TRP A 14 -8.37 -27.11 -20.32
C TRP A 14 -7.47 -28.29 -20.74
N ARG A 15 -6.15 -28.12 -20.60
CA ARG A 15 -5.18 -29.23 -20.49
C ARG A 15 -4.13 -28.94 -19.42
N HIS A 16 -4.01 -29.83 -18.44
CA HIS A 16 -2.94 -29.79 -17.45
C HIS A 16 -1.56 -29.93 -18.13
N VAL A 17 -0.61 -29.07 -17.76
CA VAL A 17 0.80 -29.24 -18.10
C VAL A 17 1.49 -29.95 -16.93
N ARG A 18 1.85 -31.21 -17.13
CA ARG A 18 2.83 -31.96 -16.32
C ARG A 18 3.88 -32.58 -17.24
N ASP A 19 4.90 -31.82 -17.62
CA ASP A 19 6.24 -32.37 -17.87
C ASP A 19 7.31 -31.24 -17.94
N PRO A 20 8.35 -31.22 -17.10
CA PRO A 20 9.33 -30.14 -17.07
C PRO A 20 10.56 -30.44 -17.96
N GLN A 21 10.42 -30.28 -19.29
CA GLN A 21 11.61 -30.19 -20.16
C GLN A 21 11.37 -29.50 -21.52
N ARG A 22 11.67 -28.20 -21.57
CA ARG A 22 12.16 -27.53 -22.80
C ARG A 22 13.35 -26.65 -22.46
N ARG A 23 14.53 -27.01 -22.99
CA ARG A 23 15.68 -26.11 -23.04
C ARG A 23 15.35 -24.97 -24.00
N LEU A 24 15.68 -23.75 -23.61
CA LEU A 24 15.93 -22.65 -24.55
C LEU A 24 17.46 -22.55 -24.68
N GLU A 25 17.95 -22.53 -25.91
CA GLU A 25 19.39 -22.46 -26.19
C GLU A 25 19.90 -21.01 -26.04
N PRO A 26 21.19 -20.81 -25.68
CA PRO A 26 21.74 -19.48 -25.43
C PRO A 26 21.96 -18.70 -26.74
N VAL A 27 21.68 -17.40 -26.70
CA VAL A 27 22.16 -16.46 -27.72
C VAL A 27 23.62 -16.11 -27.40
N GLY A 28 24.52 -16.38 -28.35
CA GLY A 28 25.97 -16.24 -28.18
C GLY A 28 26.53 -14.83 -28.40
N ASP A 29 27.86 -14.73 -28.30
CA ASP A 29 28.64 -13.49 -28.21
C ASP A 29 28.51 -12.51 -29.38
N ALA A 30 28.85 -11.26 -29.08
CA ALA A 30 28.94 -10.18 -30.04
C ALA A 30 30.31 -10.12 -30.73
N ASP A 31 30.31 -10.06 -32.08
CA ASP A 31 31.27 -9.23 -32.81
C ASP A 31 30.76 -8.87 -34.24
N ARG A 32 31.25 -7.74 -34.78
CA ARG A 32 31.21 -7.30 -36.19
C ARG A 32 29.87 -7.18 -36.93
N VAL A 33 29.43 -5.93 -37.12
CA VAL A 33 29.46 -5.29 -38.46
C VAL A 33 29.92 -3.83 -38.32
N LEU A 34 30.92 -3.42 -39.09
CA LEU A 34 31.36 -2.02 -39.25
C LEU A 34 31.22 -1.62 -40.72
N ALA A 35 30.46 -0.57 -41.04
CA ALA A 35 30.58 0.18 -42.29
C ALA A 35 29.94 1.59 -42.22
N HIS A 36 30.71 2.59 -42.66
CA HIS A 36 30.29 3.96 -43.06
C HIS A 36 29.88 5.01 -42.01
N LEU A 37 30.91 5.59 -41.38
CA LEU A 37 31.01 7.05 -41.22
C LEU A 37 31.63 7.67 -42.49
N PRO A 38 31.38 8.98 -42.74
CA PRO A 38 32.38 9.91 -43.27
C PRO A 38 32.93 10.82 -42.15
N SER A 39 34.18 11.26 -42.27
CA SER A 39 34.92 11.93 -41.19
C SER A 39 35.23 13.41 -41.43
N VAL A 40 35.10 14.21 -40.36
CA VAL A 40 35.98 15.31 -39.90
C VAL A 40 36.76 16.12 -40.95
N ALA A 41 36.54 17.44 -40.93
CA ALA A 41 37.57 18.45 -41.22
C ALA A 41 37.30 19.73 -40.40
N GLU A 42 38.33 20.30 -39.77
CA GLU A 42 38.23 21.51 -38.95
C GLU A 42 38.27 22.80 -39.79
N ARG A 43 37.63 23.88 -39.30
CA ARG A 43 38.16 25.25 -39.41
C ARG A 43 37.49 26.21 -38.44
N ASP A 44 38.28 27.16 -37.95
CA ASP A 44 37.95 28.02 -36.82
C ASP A 44 37.42 29.42 -37.25
N ALA A 45 36.79 30.10 -36.30
CA ALA A 45 36.52 31.53 -36.21
C ALA A 45 35.52 32.18 -37.21
N ARG A 46 34.34 32.59 -36.69
CA ARG A 46 33.96 34.02 -36.44
C ARG A 46 32.45 34.23 -36.19
N ARG A 47 32.15 34.94 -35.09
CA ARG A 47 31.04 35.90 -34.85
C ARG A 47 29.78 35.81 -35.74
N GLY A 48 28.64 35.48 -35.12
CA GLY A 48 27.31 35.69 -35.72
C GLY A 48 26.18 35.66 -34.69
N CYS A 49 25.85 36.80 -34.07
CA CYS A 49 24.69 36.90 -33.18
C CYS A 49 23.40 37.10 -33.99
N ILE A 50 22.42 36.21 -33.85
CA ILE A 50 21.00 36.53 -34.05
C ILE A 50 20.22 35.94 -32.88
N SER A 51 19.87 36.78 -31.91
CA SER A 51 18.86 36.47 -30.90
C SER A 51 17.46 36.76 -31.46
N GLY A 52 16.47 35.96 -31.06
CA GLY A 52 15.12 35.96 -31.60
C GLY A 52 14.02 35.95 -30.53
N GLU A 53 14.24 36.61 -29.40
CA GLU A 53 13.14 37.00 -28.50
C GLU A 53 12.23 38.03 -29.24
N MET A 54 11.00 38.34 -28.85
CA MET A 54 10.36 38.44 -27.53
C MET A 54 8.83 38.59 -27.82
N ARG A 55 7.85 38.48 -26.90
CA ARG A 55 7.54 39.42 -25.81
C ARG A 55 6.43 38.88 -24.90
N VAL A 56 6.64 38.97 -23.60
CA VAL A 56 5.60 39.41 -22.65
C VAL A 56 6.15 40.68 -21.99
N ARG A 57 5.34 41.74 -21.88
CA ARG A 57 5.78 43.03 -21.31
C ARG A 57 5.44 43.11 -19.82
N ALA A 58 6.44 43.40 -19.01
CA ALA A 58 6.25 43.80 -17.62
C ALA A 58 5.87 45.29 -17.51
N LEU A 59 5.32 45.68 -16.36
CA LEU A 59 5.27 47.07 -15.91
C LEU A 59 5.45 47.13 -14.38
N ARG A 60 6.58 47.70 -13.95
CA ARG A 60 6.83 48.24 -12.61
C ARG A 60 7.53 49.59 -12.80
N ALA A 61 7.20 50.56 -11.97
CA ALA A 61 7.95 51.81 -11.81
C ALA A 61 8.55 51.87 -10.40
N LEU A 62 9.63 52.63 -10.22
CA LEU A 62 10.41 52.70 -8.97
C LEU A 62 10.12 53.98 -8.19
N HIS A 63 10.34 53.96 -6.87
CA HIS A 63 11.38 54.72 -6.13
C HIS A 63 11.43 54.13 -4.69
N ARG A 64 12.57 53.69 -4.13
CA ARG A 64 13.76 54.42 -3.62
C ARG A 64 13.50 55.26 -2.36
N ASP A 65 13.86 54.76 -1.17
CA ASP A 65 15.09 55.10 -0.41
C ASP A 65 15.08 54.41 0.99
N ALA A 66 15.90 54.81 1.97
CA ALA A 66 16.39 53.93 3.06
C ALA A 66 16.09 54.32 4.53
N CYS A 67 16.30 53.34 5.43
CA CYS A 67 16.44 53.27 6.91
C CYS A 67 16.79 54.55 7.73
N PRO A 68 16.67 54.54 9.10
CA PRO A 68 15.82 53.73 10.02
C PRO A 68 15.17 54.56 11.19
N TRP A 69 15.06 53.97 12.40
CA TRP A 69 14.97 54.50 13.80
C TRP A 69 13.72 55.19 14.43
N ALA A 70 13.00 54.39 15.25
CA ALA A 70 12.58 54.65 16.66
C ALA A 70 11.43 55.65 17.03
N VAL A 71 11.07 55.62 18.34
CA VAL A 71 10.12 56.48 19.11
C VAL A 71 8.60 56.18 18.92
N SER A 72 7.77 55.94 19.95
CA SER A 72 8.03 55.68 21.39
C SER A 72 6.87 55.01 22.16
N ILE A 73 7.25 54.22 23.17
CA ILE A 73 6.74 54.16 24.57
C ILE A 73 5.24 54.37 24.83
N ALA A 74 4.59 53.31 25.34
CA ALA A 74 3.80 53.38 26.58
C ALA A 74 3.74 51.99 27.24
N ALA A 75 4.24 51.86 28.47
CA ALA A 75 4.13 50.64 29.28
C ALA A 75 3.78 51.00 30.73
N LEU A 76 2.92 50.22 31.36
CA LEU A 76 2.74 50.18 32.82
C LEU A 76 2.20 48.79 33.19
N ALA A 77 2.52 48.33 34.40
CA ALA A 77 2.58 46.90 34.69
C ALA A 77 2.18 46.58 36.13
N VAL A 78 1.77 45.32 36.33
CA VAL A 78 1.82 44.54 37.58
C VAL A 78 1.16 45.15 38.83
N LEU A 79 0.16 44.43 39.34
CA LEU A 79 0.20 43.95 40.73
C LEU A 79 -0.59 42.65 40.85
N ALA A 80 -0.21 41.82 41.82
CA ALA A 80 -0.76 40.48 42.03
C ALA A 80 -1.23 40.30 43.47
N THR A 81 -2.12 39.33 43.71
CA THR A 81 -2.07 38.35 44.83
C THR A 81 -3.22 37.35 44.69
N ALA A 82 -3.14 36.24 45.41
CA ALA A 82 -4.16 35.18 45.42
C ALA A 82 -4.85 35.09 46.78
N CYS A 83 -6.06 34.52 46.83
CA CYS A 83 -6.39 33.37 47.71
C CYS A 83 -7.86 32.89 47.60
N ALA A 84 -8.00 31.56 47.60
CA ALA A 84 -9.09 30.71 48.14
C ALA A 84 -10.56 31.19 48.20
N GLY A 85 -11.47 30.33 47.70
CA GLY A 85 -12.89 30.31 48.08
C GLY A 85 -13.85 29.91 46.94
N GLY A 86 -14.61 28.82 47.12
CA GLY A 86 -15.79 28.51 46.30
C GLY A 86 -17.10 28.94 46.99
N PRO A 87 -18.29 28.51 46.52
CA PRO A 87 -18.56 27.51 45.48
C PRO A 87 -19.58 27.96 44.40
N ALA A 88 -19.89 27.02 43.49
CA ALA A 88 -21.15 26.87 42.74
C ALA A 88 -21.74 28.08 41.97
N GLY A 89 -21.65 28.03 40.63
CA GLY A 89 -22.44 28.87 39.73
C GLY A 89 -22.32 28.45 38.27
N THR A 90 -23.34 27.77 37.72
CA THR A 90 -23.55 27.68 36.27
C THR A 90 -24.24 28.96 35.78
N PRO A 91 -24.04 29.34 34.50
CA PRO A 91 -25.04 28.91 33.52
C PRO A 91 -24.43 28.42 32.20
N SER A 92 -25.11 27.45 31.59
CA SER A 92 -24.92 27.08 30.19
C SER A 92 -25.76 27.99 29.27
N SER A 93 -25.26 28.24 28.05
CA SER A 93 -26.08 28.67 26.91
C SER A 93 -26.02 27.58 25.82
N PRO A 94 -27.10 27.33 25.06
CA PRO A 94 -27.28 26.02 24.42
C PRO A 94 -26.83 25.96 22.95
N LEU A 95 -26.45 24.76 22.51
CA LEU A 95 -26.52 24.37 21.11
C LEU A 95 -28.01 24.10 20.72
N PRO A 96 -28.42 24.35 19.47
CA PRO A 96 -29.82 24.21 19.08
C PRO A 96 -30.27 22.75 19.01
N THR A 97 -31.27 22.40 19.82
CA THR A 97 -31.91 21.07 19.78
C THR A 97 -32.90 20.99 18.60
N VAL A 98 -32.71 20.06 17.68
CA VAL A 98 -33.73 19.71 16.68
C VAL A 98 -34.78 18.83 17.37
N ALA A 99 -35.97 19.36 17.58
CA ALA A 99 -37.09 18.61 18.15
C ALA A 99 -37.76 17.73 17.07
N LEU A 100 -38.08 16.48 17.41
CA LEU A 100 -39.01 15.67 16.63
C LEU A 100 -40.44 16.15 16.91
N GLU A 101 -41.04 16.88 15.96
CA GLU A 101 -42.49 17.11 15.97
C GLU A 101 -43.25 15.93 15.34
N SER A 102 -44.15 15.34 16.12
CA SER A 102 -45.02 14.24 15.67
C SER A 102 -46.19 14.76 14.83
N GLN A 103 -46.08 14.70 13.50
CA GLN A 103 -47.19 15.10 12.60
C GLN A 103 -48.10 13.92 12.23
N THR A 104 -49.10 13.65 13.07
CA THR A 104 -50.21 12.74 12.76
C THR A 104 -51.30 13.42 11.94
N ALA A 105 -51.07 13.64 10.64
CA ALA A 105 -52.10 14.08 9.70
C ALA A 105 -51.88 13.50 8.29
N ARG A 106 -52.84 12.71 7.78
CA ARG A 106 -52.88 12.28 6.37
C ARG A 106 -53.50 13.39 5.50
N PRO A 107 -52.82 13.90 4.47
CA PRO A 107 -53.50 14.45 3.30
C PRO A 107 -54.17 13.31 2.53
N THR A 108 -55.43 13.45 2.15
CA THR A 108 -56.09 12.52 1.23
C THR A 108 -55.58 12.76 -0.18
N ALA A 109 -54.68 11.91 -0.67
CA ALA A 109 -54.17 11.99 -2.04
C ALA A 109 -55.29 11.78 -3.08
N SER A 110 -55.38 12.69 -4.06
CA SER A 110 -56.32 12.57 -5.18
C SER A 110 -55.75 11.60 -6.24
N PRO A 111 -56.46 10.52 -6.61
CA PRO A 111 -55.91 9.48 -7.46
C PRO A 111 -56.03 9.81 -8.97
N ASN A 112 -55.34 10.87 -9.42
CA ASN A 112 -55.03 11.11 -10.84
C ASN A 112 -53.98 12.23 -10.99
N ALA A 113 -52.72 11.89 -10.72
CA ALA A 113 -51.55 12.71 -11.06
C ALA A 113 -50.53 11.82 -11.76
N THR A 114 -50.85 11.40 -12.99
CA THR A 114 -49.95 10.61 -13.83
C THR A 114 -48.71 11.44 -14.13
N SER A 115 -47.56 11.08 -13.55
CA SER A 115 -46.29 11.71 -13.88
C SER A 115 -46.02 11.51 -15.36
N ALA A 116 -45.99 12.60 -16.12
CA ALA A 116 -45.63 12.55 -17.54
C ALA A 116 -44.21 11.95 -17.64
N PRO A 117 -43.98 10.90 -18.46
CA PRO A 117 -42.66 10.31 -18.59
C PRO A 117 -41.70 11.36 -19.14
N SER A 118 -40.56 11.54 -18.46
CA SER A 118 -39.51 12.45 -18.91
C SER A 118 -39.17 12.18 -20.39
N PRO A 119 -38.99 13.23 -21.22
CA PRO A 119 -38.75 13.05 -22.65
C PRO A 119 -37.50 12.19 -22.84
N ARG A 120 -37.67 11.00 -23.45
CA ARG A 120 -36.55 10.10 -23.72
C ARG A 120 -35.60 10.78 -24.70
N VAL A 121 -34.36 10.97 -24.28
CA VAL A 121 -33.26 11.40 -25.15
C VAL A 121 -33.14 10.36 -26.27
N PRO A 122 -33.21 10.76 -27.56
CA PRO A 122 -33.12 9.81 -28.66
C PRO A 122 -31.72 9.24 -28.76
N ALA A 123 -31.62 7.97 -29.15
CA ALA A 123 -30.36 7.33 -29.47
C ALA A 123 -29.69 8.03 -30.67
N ARG A 124 -28.38 8.25 -30.58
CA ARG A 124 -27.57 8.97 -31.58
C ARG A 124 -26.30 8.18 -31.90
N GLU A 125 -25.87 8.22 -33.15
CA GLU A 125 -24.57 7.69 -33.53
C GLU A 125 -23.43 8.52 -32.93
N ALA A 126 -22.35 7.84 -32.54
CA ALA A 126 -21.13 8.43 -32.03
C ALA A 126 -19.90 7.99 -32.84
N LYS A 127 -18.76 8.63 -32.58
CA LYS A 127 -17.44 8.22 -33.06
C LYS A 127 -16.45 8.17 -31.88
N CYS A 128 -15.29 7.58 -32.07
CA CYS A 128 -14.23 7.66 -31.07
C CYS A 128 -13.83 9.11 -30.78
N ASN A 129 -13.40 9.37 -29.55
CA ASN A 129 -13.17 10.70 -28.97
C ASN A 129 -14.38 11.65 -29.09
N THR A 130 -15.61 11.15 -28.94
CA THR A 130 -16.81 12.03 -28.90
C THR A 130 -16.83 12.83 -27.60
N GLN A 131 -16.99 14.14 -27.73
CA GLN A 131 -17.01 15.10 -26.63
C GLN A 131 -18.46 15.33 -26.15
N LEU A 132 -18.77 15.02 -24.90
CA LEU A 132 -20.12 15.16 -24.34
C LEU A 132 -20.35 16.53 -23.68
N THR A 133 -21.45 17.16 -24.06
CA THR A 133 -21.96 18.43 -23.51
C THR A 133 -23.45 18.41 -23.16
N THR A 134 -24.14 17.29 -23.41
CA THR A 134 -25.57 17.05 -23.15
C THR A 134 -25.81 15.55 -22.95
N ASP A 135 -26.94 15.16 -22.37
CA ASP A 135 -27.33 13.75 -22.21
C ASP A 135 -27.22 12.99 -23.54
N PHE A 136 -26.62 11.81 -23.51
CA PHE A 136 -26.34 11.01 -24.68
C PHE A 136 -26.83 9.57 -24.50
N VAL A 137 -27.51 9.07 -25.53
CA VAL A 137 -27.92 7.66 -25.64
C VAL A 137 -27.27 7.14 -26.90
N LEU A 138 -26.48 6.08 -26.81
CA LEU A 138 -25.71 5.54 -27.93
C LEU A 138 -26.58 4.68 -28.87
N ALA A 139 -26.28 4.72 -30.18
CA ALA A 139 -26.98 3.94 -31.21
C ALA A 139 -26.07 2.95 -31.98
N ASN A 140 -24.77 2.89 -31.68
CA ASN A 140 -23.82 2.03 -32.38
C ASN A 140 -22.65 1.60 -31.47
N ASP A 141 -22.07 0.44 -31.75
CA ASP A 141 -20.81 0.02 -31.13
C ASP A 141 -19.64 0.85 -31.66
N LEU A 142 -18.56 0.97 -30.88
CA LEU A 142 -17.35 1.70 -31.22
C LEU A 142 -16.10 0.83 -31.10
N THR A 143 -15.16 1.00 -32.03
CA THR A 143 -13.80 0.42 -31.98
C THR A 143 -12.78 1.53 -32.16
N CYS A 144 -11.94 1.77 -31.15
CA CYS A 144 -11.15 2.99 -31.00
C CYS A 144 -9.66 2.72 -30.83
N THR A 145 -8.83 3.63 -31.36
CA THR A 145 -7.36 3.62 -31.22
C THR A 145 -6.86 4.51 -30.07
N GLY A 146 -7.77 5.05 -29.28
CA GLY A 146 -7.58 5.96 -28.16
C GLY A 146 -8.92 6.07 -27.42
N ASP A 147 -9.24 7.21 -26.83
CA ASP A 147 -10.50 7.39 -26.09
C ASP A 147 -11.76 7.18 -26.95
N ALA A 148 -12.83 6.63 -26.36
CA ALA A 148 -14.14 6.55 -27.00
C ALA A 148 -15.02 7.76 -26.66
N PHE A 149 -15.20 8.08 -25.36
CA PHE A 149 -15.91 9.27 -24.90
C PHE A 149 -15.10 10.10 -23.89
N VAL A 150 -15.22 11.42 -24.01
CA VAL A 150 -14.75 12.39 -23.01
C VAL A 150 -15.91 13.29 -22.62
N ILE A 151 -16.16 13.44 -21.32
CA ILE A 151 -17.29 14.22 -20.79
C ILE A 151 -16.76 15.52 -20.15
N HIS A 152 -17.34 16.65 -20.58
CA HIS A 152 -16.88 18.01 -20.23
C HIS A 152 -17.98 18.90 -19.60
N VAL A 153 -19.02 18.29 -19.03
CA VAL A 153 -20.12 19.01 -18.36
C VAL A 153 -20.62 18.24 -17.13
N ASP A 154 -21.24 18.98 -16.22
CA ASP A 154 -21.91 18.45 -15.04
C ASP A 154 -23.35 17.99 -15.35
N ASN A 155 -23.88 17.13 -14.47
CA ASN A 155 -25.29 16.69 -14.42
C ASN A 155 -25.77 16.07 -15.74
N VAL A 156 -24.95 15.17 -16.32
CA VAL A 156 -25.17 14.54 -17.62
C VAL A 156 -25.20 13.02 -17.53
N VAL A 157 -26.08 12.39 -18.30
CA VAL A 157 -26.17 10.92 -18.45
C VAL A 157 -25.58 10.48 -19.79
N LEU A 158 -24.58 9.60 -19.75
CA LEU A 158 -24.16 8.76 -20.87
C LEU A 158 -24.77 7.36 -20.69
N ASP A 159 -25.82 7.10 -21.45
CA ASP A 159 -26.42 5.77 -21.60
C ASP A 159 -25.78 5.08 -22.80
N LEU A 160 -25.00 4.03 -22.55
CA LEU A 160 -24.42 3.21 -23.61
C LEU A 160 -25.47 2.32 -24.29
N ASN A 161 -26.71 2.26 -23.79
CA ASN A 161 -27.87 1.64 -24.45
C ASN A 161 -27.64 0.18 -24.89
N GLY A 162 -26.83 -0.57 -24.14
CA GLY A 162 -26.42 -1.95 -24.43
C GLY A 162 -25.25 -2.11 -25.40
N HIS A 163 -24.73 -1.01 -25.98
CA HIS A 163 -23.64 -1.05 -26.95
C HIS A 163 -22.27 -1.33 -26.32
N THR A 164 -21.33 -1.75 -27.17
CA THR A 164 -19.95 -2.06 -26.81
C THR A 164 -18.98 -0.97 -27.27
N LEU A 165 -18.14 -0.49 -26.35
CA LEU A 165 -16.94 0.27 -26.63
C LEU A 165 -15.74 -0.70 -26.61
N THR A 166 -14.94 -0.71 -27.67
CA THR A 166 -13.73 -1.54 -27.80
C THR A 166 -12.50 -0.66 -27.99
N GLY A 167 -11.47 -0.83 -27.16
CA GLY A 167 -10.21 -0.10 -27.24
C GLY A 167 -9.11 -0.82 -28.04
N PRO A 168 -7.89 -0.24 -28.08
CA PRO A 168 -6.75 -0.78 -28.83
C PRO A 168 -5.99 -1.92 -28.10
N GLY A 169 -6.46 -2.33 -26.93
CA GLY A 169 -5.75 -3.15 -25.95
C GLY A 169 -5.27 -2.35 -24.75
N MET A 170 -4.74 -3.05 -23.74
CA MET A 170 -4.32 -2.45 -22.46
C MET A 170 -3.14 -1.46 -22.57
N GLY A 171 -2.35 -1.52 -23.66
CA GLY A 171 -1.10 -0.79 -23.84
C GLY A 171 0.13 -1.49 -23.20
N PRO A 172 1.37 -0.99 -23.43
CA PRO A 172 2.58 -1.48 -22.77
C PRO A 172 2.56 -1.29 -21.24
N GLN A 173 3.27 -2.12 -20.48
CA GLN A 173 3.29 -2.03 -19.01
C GLN A 173 4.20 -0.87 -18.55
N THR A 174 3.63 0.12 -17.87
CA THR A 174 4.33 1.35 -17.46
C THR A 174 4.22 1.57 -15.94
N TRP A 175 5.20 1.09 -15.17
CA TRP A 175 5.37 1.54 -13.79
C TRP A 175 6.13 2.88 -13.78
N PRO A 176 5.78 3.87 -12.94
CA PRO A 176 4.84 3.80 -11.82
C PRO A 176 3.39 4.21 -12.14
N ASN A 177 3.15 4.90 -13.25
CA ASN A 177 1.91 5.65 -13.46
C ASN A 177 0.82 4.81 -14.17
N PRO A 178 -0.48 4.98 -13.80
CA PRO A 178 -1.57 4.36 -14.52
C PRO A 178 -1.56 4.83 -15.99
N GLN A 179 -1.60 3.88 -16.92
CA GLN A 179 -1.64 4.19 -18.34
C GLN A 179 -3.05 4.66 -18.71
N LEU A 180 -3.13 5.87 -19.23
CA LEU A 180 -4.39 6.56 -19.56
C LEU A 180 -4.48 6.89 -21.07
N ASP A 181 -3.63 6.25 -21.88
CA ASP A 181 -3.45 6.47 -23.33
C ASP A 181 -4.70 6.09 -24.15
N SER A 182 -5.54 5.21 -23.60
CA SER A 182 -6.86 4.89 -24.14
C SER A 182 -7.86 4.65 -23.00
N VAL A 183 -8.98 5.38 -23.02
CA VAL A 183 -10.04 5.29 -22.02
C VAL A 183 -11.43 5.15 -22.66
N GLY A 184 -12.23 4.19 -22.21
CA GLY A 184 -13.58 3.99 -22.71
C GLY A 184 -14.50 5.20 -22.44
N VAL A 185 -14.60 5.60 -21.17
CA VAL A 185 -15.22 6.88 -20.79
C VAL A 185 -14.33 7.63 -19.81
N ARG A 186 -13.88 8.83 -20.21
CA ARG A 186 -13.07 9.75 -19.40
C ARG A 186 -13.93 10.90 -18.87
N VAL A 187 -13.87 11.15 -17.57
CA VAL A 187 -14.50 12.32 -16.92
C VAL A 187 -13.53 12.90 -15.89
N GLY A 188 -13.37 14.22 -15.88
CA GLY A 188 -12.45 14.91 -14.97
C GLY A 188 -13.01 16.24 -14.45
N GLY A 189 -13.06 16.43 -13.12
CA GLY A 189 -13.43 17.69 -12.49
C GLY A 189 -14.93 18.04 -12.53
N HIS A 190 -15.81 17.04 -12.62
CA HIS A 190 -17.25 17.22 -12.84
C HIS A 190 -18.14 16.63 -11.73
N THR A 191 -19.41 17.06 -11.72
CA THR A 191 -20.40 16.63 -10.72
C THR A 191 -21.69 16.11 -11.34
N GLY A 192 -22.38 15.15 -10.72
CA GLY A 192 -23.68 14.65 -11.18
C GLY A 192 -23.65 13.80 -12.47
N VAL A 193 -22.49 13.31 -12.90
CA VAL A 193 -22.34 12.53 -14.14
C VAL A 193 -22.77 11.08 -13.91
N THR A 194 -23.50 10.48 -14.84
CA THR A 194 -23.86 9.05 -14.78
C THR A 194 -23.45 8.35 -16.07
N VAL A 195 -22.64 7.30 -15.96
CA VAL A 195 -22.26 6.42 -17.08
C VAL A 195 -22.91 5.07 -16.86
N ARG A 196 -23.70 4.57 -17.82
CA ARG A 196 -24.50 3.35 -17.59
C ARG A 196 -24.74 2.45 -18.78
N ASN A 197 -25.17 1.23 -18.48
CA ASN A 197 -25.92 0.33 -19.38
C ASN A 197 -25.18 0.00 -20.69
N GLY A 198 -24.05 -0.71 -20.62
CA GLY A 198 -23.31 -1.15 -21.80
C GLY A 198 -21.99 -1.83 -21.47
N ARG A 199 -21.18 -2.14 -22.49
CA ARG A 199 -19.91 -2.86 -22.35
C ARG A 199 -18.71 -1.98 -22.71
N ILE A 200 -17.63 -2.07 -21.95
CA ILE A 200 -16.36 -1.39 -22.19
C ILE A 200 -15.22 -2.40 -22.13
N ASP A 201 -14.51 -2.55 -23.24
CA ASP A 201 -13.64 -3.69 -23.51
C ASP A 201 -12.27 -3.26 -24.06
N SER A 202 -11.19 -3.85 -23.56
CA SER A 202 -9.83 -3.74 -24.13
C SER A 202 -9.26 -2.31 -24.23
N PHE A 203 -9.44 -1.46 -23.22
CA PHE A 203 -8.78 -0.16 -23.05
C PHE A 203 -7.64 -0.23 -22.01
N SER A 204 -6.80 0.80 -21.93
CA SER A 204 -5.93 1.00 -20.78
C SER A 204 -6.74 1.29 -19.51
N THR A 205 -7.87 2.00 -19.60
CA THR A 205 -8.87 2.10 -18.52
C THR A 205 -10.30 2.06 -19.08
N GLY A 206 -11.20 1.28 -18.48
CA GLY A 206 -12.59 1.20 -18.90
C GLY A 206 -13.35 2.51 -18.64
N ILE A 207 -13.55 2.85 -17.37
CA ILE A 207 -14.02 4.19 -16.96
C ILE A 207 -12.97 4.83 -16.06
N TYR A 208 -12.58 6.06 -16.38
CA TYR A 208 -11.73 6.90 -15.53
C TYR A 208 -12.52 8.12 -15.05
N PHE A 209 -12.75 8.18 -13.74
CA PHE A 209 -13.31 9.33 -13.03
C PHE A 209 -12.19 9.96 -12.20
N VAL A 210 -11.88 11.25 -12.44
CA VAL A 210 -10.91 12.01 -11.64
C VAL A 210 -11.50 13.33 -11.15
N ASP A 211 -11.21 13.72 -9.90
CA ASP A 211 -11.75 14.94 -9.27
C ASP A 211 -13.29 15.02 -9.31
N MET A 212 -13.97 13.87 -9.27
CA MET A 212 -15.42 13.75 -9.48
C MET A 212 -16.23 13.81 -8.18
N THR A 213 -17.45 14.33 -8.26
CA THR A 213 -18.40 14.32 -7.12
C THR A 213 -19.81 13.87 -7.50
N ARG A 214 -20.52 13.23 -6.56
CA ARG A 214 -21.97 12.89 -6.69
C ARG A 214 -22.35 12.22 -8.02
N SER A 215 -21.52 11.30 -8.49
CA SER A 215 -21.57 10.74 -9.86
C SER A 215 -21.67 9.21 -9.82
N ASN A 216 -22.18 8.57 -10.87
CA ASN A 216 -22.58 7.16 -10.83
C ASN A 216 -22.00 6.34 -12.00
N ILE A 217 -21.72 5.07 -11.72
CA ILE A 217 -21.47 4.01 -12.70
C ILE A 217 -22.53 2.92 -12.44
N GLU A 218 -23.39 2.65 -13.42
CA GLU A 218 -24.58 1.80 -13.23
C GLU A 218 -24.74 0.76 -14.36
N SER A 219 -24.82 -0.52 -14.04
CA SER A 219 -25.02 -1.60 -15.04
C SER A 219 -24.03 -1.56 -16.22
N VAL A 220 -22.74 -1.33 -15.93
CA VAL A 220 -21.66 -1.37 -16.94
C VAL A 220 -20.87 -2.68 -16.83
N THR A 221 -20.61 -3.31 -17.96
CA THR A 221 -19.73 -4.48 -18.07
C THR A 221 -18.33 -4.04 -18.51
N SER A 222 -17.34 -4.09 -17.62
CA SER A 222 -15.95 -3.69 -17.89
C SER A 222 -15.03 -4.91 -17.92
N THR A 223 -14.37 -5.16 -19.06
CA THR A 223 -13.54 -6.36 -19.23
C THR A 223 -12.30 -6.20 -20.11
N ARG A 224 -11.25 -6.99 -19.83
CA ARG A 224 -9.95 -6.97 -20.55
C ARG A 224 -9.27 -5.59 -20.57
N ASN A 225 -9.64 -4.70 -19.66
CA ASN A 225 -8.99 -3.41 -19.46
C ASN A 225 -7.80 -3.55 -18.48
N ARG A 226 -6.82 -2.63 -18.49
CA ARG A 226 -5.82 -2.62 -17.39
C ARG A 226 -6.48 -2.18 -16.08
N TYR A 227 -7.24 -1.09 -16.09
CA TYR A 227 -8.15 -0.75 -15.00
C TYR A 227 -9.60 -0.93 -15.48
N GLY A 228 -10.40 -1.75 -14.77
CA GLY A 228 -11.81 -1.95 -15.07
C GLY A 228 -12.60 -0.66 -14.84
N PHE A 229 -12.65 -0.22 -13.59
CA PHE A 229 -13.02 1.15 -13.20
C PHE A 229 -11.91 1.75 -12.34
N TYR A 230 -11.50 2.98 -12.64
CA TYR A 230 -10.51 3.72 -11.86
C TYR A 230 -11.11 5.05 -11.42
N ILE A 231 -11.23 5.19 -10.10
CA ILE A 231 -11.78 6.37 -9.41
C ILE A 231 -10.62 7.02 -8.65
N HIS A 232 -10.35 8.28 -8.96
CA HIS A 232 -9.18 9.00 -8.47
C HIS A 232 -9.59 10.37 -7.90
N ALA A 233 -9.10 10.74 -6.72
CA ALA A 233 -9.40 12.03 -6.06
C ALA A 233 -10.91 12.38 -5.98
N SER A 234 -11.80 11.38 -5.88
CA SER A 234 -13.26 11.55 -6.07
C SER A 234 -14.10 11.14 -4.85
N THR A 235 -15.28 11.74 -4.67
CA THR A 235 -16.10 11.53 -3.47
C THR A 235 -17.62 11.52 -3.73
N GLY A 236 -18.37 10.70 -3.00
CA GLY A 236 -19.80 10.51 -3.24
C GLY A 236 -20.11 9.85 -4.59
N ILE A 237 -19.20 9.00 -5.08
CA ILE A 237 -19.41 8.17 -6.27
C ILE A 237 -20.20 6.92 -5.89
N THR A 238 -21.22 6.56 -6.69
CA THR A 238 -21.94 5.28 -6.54
C THR A 238 -21.58 4.36 -7.70
N ILE A 239 -21.06 3.17 -7.41
CA ILE A 239 -20.77 2.12 -8.39
C ILE A 239 -21.69 0.96 -8.08
N LYS A 240 -22.61 0.65 -9.00
CA LYS A 240 -23.62 -0.38 -8.76
C LYS A 240 -24.04 -1.19 -9.97
N ASP A 241 -24.64 -2.35 -9.67
CA ASP A 241 -25.29 -3.26 -10.61
C ASP A 241 -24.37 -3.70 -11.78
N SER A 242 -23.05 -3.56 -11.62
CA SER A 242 -22.05 -3.61 -12.69
C SER A 242 -21.15 -4.84 -12.60
N SER A 243 -20.62 -5.30 -13.75
CA SER A 243 -19.80 -6.50 -13.84
C SER A 243 -18.39 -6.16 -14.32
N VAL A 244 -17.38 -6.47 -13.52
CA VAL A 244 -15.99 -6.01 -13.67
C VAL A 244 -15.08 -7.23 -13.69
N GLN A 245 -14.94 -7.81 -14.88
CA GLN A 245 -14.38 -9.15 -15.08
C GLN A 245 -13.13 -9.17 -15.95
N ALA A 246 -12.15 -9.99 -15.59
CA ALA A 246 -10.97 -10.27 -16.42
C ALA A 246 -10.15 -9.02 -16.84
N ASN A 247 -10.06 -8.03 -15.94
CA ASN A 247 -9.17 -6.88 -16.05
C ASN A 247 -7.81 -7.18 -15.36
N ILE A 248 -6.86 -6.24 -15.34
CA ILE A 248 -5.69 -6.32 -14.45
C ILE A 248 -6.07 -5.84 -13.04
N TYR A 249 -6.66 -4.67 -12.92
CA TYR A 249 -7.35 -4.17 -11.72
C TYR A 249 -8.85 -4.18 -11.99
N GLY A 250 -9.66 -4.70 -11.06
CA GLY A 250 -11.12 -4.64 -11.14
C GLY A 250 -11.61 -3.21 -10.89
N LEU A 251 -11.92 -2.92 -9.63
CA LEU A 251 -12.17 -1.57 -9.14
C LEU A 251 -10.96 -1.04 -8.37
N HIS A 252 -10.44 0.12 -8.76
CA HIS A 252 -9.42 0.86 -8.02
C HIS A 252 -9.99 2.20 -7.52
N LEU A 253 -10.09 2.36 -6.21
CA LEU A 253 -10.32 3.64 -5.54
C LEU A 253 -8.97 4.17 -5.07
N GLN A 254 -8.54 5.33 -5.60
CA GLN A 254 -7.30 5.99 -5.19
C GLN A 254 -7.61 7.41 -4.72
N ASP A 255 -7.16 7.77 -3.52
CA ASP A 255 -7.38 9.10 -2.93
C ASP A 255 -8.88 9.49 -2.89
N SER A 256 -9.77 8.50 -2.82
CA SER A 256 -11.20 8.62 -3.11
C SER A 256 -12.06 8.13 -1.95
N SER A 257 -12.66 9.08 -1.24
CA SER A 257 -13.31 8.84 0.06
C SER A 257 -14.83 9.04 0.01
N ASN A 258 -15.58 8.40 0.92
CA ASN A 258 -17.04 8.49 1.06
C ASN A 258 -17.82 8.05 -0.21
N ASN A 259 -17.37 6.99 -0.88
CA ASN A 259 -18.02 6.38 -2.04
C ASN A 259 -18.82 5.12 -1.65
N VAL A 260 -19.71 4.68 -2.54
CA VAL A 260 -20.55 3.48 -2.36
C VAL A 260 -20.29 2.49 -3.49
N VAL A 261 -20.00 1.24 -3.12
CA VAL A 261 -19.78 0.11 -4.03
C VAL A 261 -20.76 -0.99 -3.64
N GLN A 262 -21.81 -1.20 -4.45
CA GLN A 262 -22.88 -2.15 -4.13
C GLN A 262 -23.40 -2.96 -5.31
N HIS A 263 -23.85 -4.19 -5.09
CA HIS A 263 -24.47 -5.04 -6.14
C HIS A 263 -23.57 -5.28 -7.37
N ASN A 264 -22.25 -5.21 -7.22
CA ASN A 264 -21.29 -5.44 -8.30
C ASN A 264 -20.72 -6.86 -8.28
N ASP A 265 -20.32 -7.33 -9.46
CA ASP A 265 -19.67 -8.62 -9.70
C ASP A 265 -18.21 -8.39 -10.14
N LEU A 266 -17.25 -8.61 -9.24
CA LEU A 266 -15.85 -8.20 -9.36
C LEU A 266 -14.94 -9.44 -9.39
N ASN A 267 -14.95 -10.16 -10.52
CA ASN A 267 -14.39 -11.51 -10.60
C ASN A 267 -13.24 -11.70 -11.62
N ARG A 268 -12.39 -12.71 -11.38
CA ARG A 268 -11.40 -13.23 -12.34
C ARG A 268 -10.40 -12.21 -12.89
N GLN A 269 -9.99 -11.20 -12.12
CA GLN A 269 -8.85 -10.34 -12.49
C GLN A 269 -7.58 -11.17 -12.73
N THR A 270 -6.76 -10.82 -13.74
CA THR A 270 -5.95 -11.80 -14.50
C THR A 270 -4.43 -11.74 -14.34
N TYR A 271 -3.87 -10.78 -13.61
CA TYR A 271 -2.41 -10.55 -13.53
C TYR A 271 -1.93 -10.49 -12.09
N ASN A 272 -0.83 -11.15 -11.74
CA ASN A 272 -0.30 -11.15 -10.38
C ASN A 272 0.76 -10.05 -10.17
N SER A 273 0.40 -9.07 -9.34
CA SER A 273 1.22 -7.99 -8.76
C SER A 273 2.09 -7.12 -9.70
N PRO A 274 1.90 -5.78 -9.68
CA PRO A 274 0.72 -5.07 -9.19
C PRO A 274 -0.52 -5.36 -10.06
N GLY A 275 -1.67 -5.52 -9.41
CA GLY A 275 -2.92 -5.97 -10.02
C GLY A 275 -3.31 -7.37 -9.55
N GLY A 276 -4.39 -7.87 -10.13
CA GLY A 276 -5.09 -9.09 -9.72
C GLY A 276 -6.15 -8.83 -8.65
N TYR A 277 -6.45 -7.56 -8.36
CA TYR A 277 -7.33 -7.15 -7.27
C TYR A 277 -8.78 -6.99 -7.72
N GLY A 278 -9.73 -7.63 -7.02
CA GLY A 278 -11.16 -7.40 -7.23
C GLY A 278 -11.55 -5.96 -6.90
N ILE A 279 -11.30 -5.55 -5.66
CA ILE A 279 -11.34 -4.15 -5.20
C ILE A 279 -10.01 -3.78 -4.55
N TYR A 280 -9.43 -2.64 -4.93
CA TYR A 280 -8.26 -2.04 -4.28
C TYR A 280 -8.57 -0.60 -3.83
N LEU A 281 -8.27 -0.28 -2.57
CA LEU A 281 -8.41 1.04 -1.96
C LEU A 281 -7.04 1.56 -1.51
N TYR A 282 -6.60 2.66 -2.09
CA TYR A 282 -5.41 3.40 -1.70
C TYR A 282 -5.80 4.78 -1.14
N ARG A 283 -5.43 5.09 0.11
CA ARG A 283 -5.74 6.37 0.80
C ARG A 283 -7.19 6.84 0.61
N SER A 284 -8.12 5.89 0.74
CA SER A 284 -9.52 6.03 0.35
C SER A 284 -10.39 5.67 1.54
N ASP A 285 -10.97 6.69 2.18
CA ASP A 285 -11.52 6.59 3.53
C ASP A 285 -13.06 6.65 3.55
N GLY A 286 -13.69 6.07 4.56
CA GLY A 286 -15.15 6.22 4.79
C GLY A 286 -16.05 5.65 3.68
N ASN A 287 -15.52 4.81 2.79
CA ASN A 287 -16.28 4.17 1.73
C ASN A 287 -17.15 3.02 2.28
N LYS A 288 -18.25 2.72 1.60
CA LYS A 288 -19.14 1.58 1.91
C LYS A 288 -19.10 0.56 0.79
N ILE A 289 -18.81 -0.69 1.14
CA ILE A 289 -18.69 -1.82 0.21
C ILE A 289 -19.64 -2.91 0.69
N PHE A 290 -20.77 -3.13 0.00
CA PHE A 290 -21.77 -4.09 0.45
C PHE A 290 -22.58 -4.75 -0.67
N GLU A 291 -23.05 -5.98 -0.45
CA GLU A 291 -23.79 -6.77 -1.45
C GLU A 291 -23.05 -6.99 -2.78
N ASN A 292 -21.72 -7.03 -2.78
CA ASN A 292 -20.91 -7.37 -3.96
C ASN A 292 -20.53 -8.86 -3.97
N ASP A 293 -20.40 -9.42 -5.17
CA ASP A 293 -19.82 -10.74 -5.45
C ASP A 293 -18.35 -10.56 -5.88
N ILE A 294 -17.40 -11.17 -5.15
CA ILE A 294 -15.96 -10.95 -5.32
C ILE A 294 -15.27 -12.31 -5.39
N ASP A 295 -15.07 -12.83 -6.61
CA ASP A 295 -14.79 -14.25 -6.86
C ASP A 295 -13.54 -14.49 -7.76
N THR A 296 -12.72 -15.49 -7.41
CA THR A 296 -11.66 -16.05 -8.26
C THR A 296 -10.63 -15.03 -8.77
N ASN A 297 -10.32 -13.96 -8.02
CA ASN A 297 -9.28 -13.01 -8.41
C ASN A 297 -7.88 -13.59 -8.07
N VAL A 298 -6.89 -13.41 -8.97
CA VAL A 298 -5.55 -14.07 -8.84
C VAL A 298 -4.59 -13.42 -7.82
N ASN A 299 -5.07 -12.42 -7.10
CA ASN A 299 -4.40 -11.75 -5.98
C ASN A 299 -5.49 -11.45 -4.92
N TRP A 300 -5.31 -10.44 -4.06
CA TRP A 300 -6.33 -10.04 -3.06
C TRP A 300 -7.73 -9.80 -3.67
N GLY A 301 -8.77 -10.42 -3.09
CA GLY A 301 -10.16 -10.12 -3.45
C GLY A 301 -10.56 -8.68 -3.10
N ILE A 302 -10.32 -8.27 -1.86
CA ILE A 302 -10.40 -6.88 -1.39
C ILE A 302 -9.07 -6.48 -0.75
N TRP A 303 -8.57 -5.28 -1.03
CA TRP A 303 -7.34 -4.77 -0.42
C TRP A 303 -7.38 -3.30 -0.02
N PHE A 304 -6.85 -3.00 1.16
CA PHE A 304 -6.65 -1.66 1.70
C PHE A 304 -5.15 -1.32 1.83
N SER A 305 -4.77 -0.11 1.45
CA SER A 305 -3.45 0.48 1.67
C SER A 305 -3.61 1.94 2.12
N GLU A 306 -3.30 2.22 3.40
CA GLU A 306 -3.54 3.55 4.03
C GLU A 306 -5.00 4.03 3.96
N ALA A 307 -5.97 3.12 3.84
CA ALA A 307 -7.38 3.40 3.62
C ALA A 307 -8.20 3.00 4.85
N LYS A 308 -8.89 3.96 5.48
CA LYS A 308 -9.36 3.89 6.88
C LYS A 308 -10.84 4.28 7.04
N GLY A 309 -11.49 3.79 8.10
CA GLY A 309 -12.88 4.16 8.41
C GLY A 309 -13.93 3.61 7.44
N ASN A 310 -13.56 2.67 6.56
CA ASN A 310 -14.46 2.06 5.58
C ASN A 310 -15.38 1.03 6.25
N THR A 311 -16.59 0.82 5.71
CA THR A 311 -17.54 -0.20 6.21
C THR A 311 -17.77 -1.27 5.12
N ILE A 312 -17.48 -2.53 5.45
CA ILE A 312 -17.51 -3.67 4.53
C ILE A 312 -18.39 -4.77 5.13
N PHE A 313 -19.58 -4.97 4.58
CA PHE A 313 -20.60 -5.87 5.12
C PHE A 313 -21.44 -6.47 3.99
N HIS A 314 -22.12 -7.59 4.21
CA HIS A 314 -22.99 -8.25 3.22
C HIS A 314 -22.31 -8.57 1.87
N ASN A 315 -20.98 -8.74 1.80
CA ASN A 315 -20.32 -9.18 0.56
C ASN A 315 -20.17 -10.71 0.52
N ASN A 316 -20.15 -11.30 -0.67
CA ASN A 316 -19.74 -12.68 -0.89
C ASN A 316 -18.29 -12.69 -1.39
N VAL A 317 -17.33 -13.03 -0.53
CA VAL A 317 -15.89 -13.07 -0.86
C VAL A 317 -15.43 -14.51 -0.98
N LYS A 318 -15.00 -14.90 -2.18
CA LYS A 318 -14.86 -16.31 -2.56
C LYS A 318 -13.62 -16.59 -3.41
N ASP A 319 -12.85 -17.61 -3.03
CA ASP A 319 -11.82 -18.27 -3.85
C ASP A 319 -10.77 -17.31 -4.46
N ASN A 320 -10.60 -16.12 -3.87
CA ASN A 320 -9.54 -15.17 -4.23
C ASN A 320 -8.23 -15.61 -3.56
N HIS A 321 -7.09 -15.33 -4.19
CA HIS A 321 -5.80 -15.87 -3.74
C HIS A 321 -4.82 -14.76 -3.32
N PRO A 322 -4.95 -14.17 -2.10
CA PRO A 322 -5.85 -14.56 -1.01
C PRO A 322 -7.17 -13.77 -0.93
N GLN A 323 -8.05 -14.13 0.02
CA GLN A 323 -9.38 -13.53 0.21
C GLN A 323 -9.34 -12.00 0.36
N VAL A 324 -8.61 -11.50 1.36
CA VAL A 324 -8.72 -10.11 1.83
C VAL A 324 -7.47 -9.67 2.57
N SER A 325 -7.06 -8.41 2.41
CA SER A 325 -6.06 -7.80 3.31
C SER A 325 -6.40 -6.38 3.77
N ASP A 326 -6.16 -6.14 5.06
CA ASP A 326 -6.17 -4.82 5.68
C ASP A 326 -4.88 -4.59 6.48
N ASN A 327 -4.20 -3.48 6.18
CA ASN A 327 -2.96 -3.08 6.83
C ASN A 327 -3.12 -1.89 7.80
N ASN A 328 -4.37 -1.51 8.11
CA ASN A 328 -4.68 -0.37 8.98
C ASN A 328 -5.24 -0.90 10.32
N PRO A 329 -4.47 -0.90 11.42
CA PRO A 329 -5.01 -1.28 12.71
C PRO A 329 -6.21 -0.38 13.09
N ASP A 330 -7.21 -1.01 13.70
CA ASP A 330 -8.32 -0.38 14.43
C ASP A 330 -9.19 0.66 13.68
N THR A 331 -9.26 0.64 12.34
CA THR A 331 -10.03 1.67 11.59
C THR A 331 -11.09 1.20 10.60
N ASN A 332 -10.96 0.08 9.90
CA ASN A 332 -12.03 -0.41 9.00
C ASN A 332 -12.98 -1.36 9.74
N GLN A 333 -14.26 -1.29 9.38
CA GLN A 333 -15.33 -2.07 10.00
C GLN A 333 -15.79 -3.16 9.05
N TRP A 334 -15.48 -4.42 9.39
CA TRP A 334 -15.79 -5.61 8.60
C TRP A 334 -17.20 -6.17 8.83
N PHE A 335 -18.10 -5.31 9.32
CA PHE A 335 -19.53 -5.57 9.57
C PHE A 335 -20.28 -4.24 9.64
N ASP A 336 -21.61 -4.24 9.49
CA ASP A 336 -22.44 -3.08 9.80
C ASP A 336 -22.65 -2.95 11.33
N PRO A 337 -22.22 -1.85 11.99
CA PRO A 337 -22.40 -1.68 13.43
C PRO A 337 -23.87 -1.59 13.89
N ALA A 338 -24.82 -1.29 13.00
CA ALA A 338 -26.23 -1.14 13.37
C ALA A 338 -26.98 -2.49 13.41
N THR A 339 -26.75 -3.38 12.45
CA THR A 339 -27.37 -4.72 12.40
C THR A 339 -26.53 -5.81 13.08
N LYS A 340 -25.21 -5.58 13.24
CA LYS A 340 -24.22 -6.62 13.59
C LYS A 340 -24.24 -7.76 12.57
N GLU A 341 -23.99 -7.42 11.32
CA GLU A 341 -23.94 -8.38 10.21
C GLU A 341 -22.69 -8.12 9.36
N GLY A 342 -21.89 -9.18 9.18
CA GLY A 342 -20.64 -9.18 8.44
C GLY A 342 -20.79 -9.64 6.99
N ASN A 343 -19.80 -10.37 6.50
CA ASN A 343 -19.69 -10.86 5.13
C ASN A 343 -19.78 -12.40 5.09
N TRP A 344 -19.94 -12.97 3.89
CA TRP A 344 -19.76 -14.41 3.67
C TRP A 344 -18.38 -14.67 3.03
N TRP A 345 -17.69 -15.68 3.54
CA TRP A 345 -16.32 -16.05 3.14
C TRP A 345 -16.29 -17.53 2.75
N SER A 346 -15.81 -17.90 1.55
CA SER A 346 -15.87 -19.30 1.08
C SER A 346 -15.00 -20.30 1.83
N ASP A 347 -14.03 -19.82 2.61
CA ASP A 347 -13.13 -20.58 3.48
C ASP A 347 -13.53 -20.54 4.97
N TYR A 348 -14.59 -19.80 5.35
CA TYR A 348 -15.06 -19.78 6.72
C TYR A 348 -15.71 -21.11 7.12
N SER A 349 -15.23 -21.67 8.22
CA SER A 349 -15.58 -23.01 8.72
C SER A 349 -16.05 -23.02 10.18
N GLY A 350 -16.37 -21.83 10.73
CA GLY A 350 -17.03 -21.69 12.02
C GLY A 350 -18.47 -22.20 12.01
N LYS A 351 -19.15 -22.11 13.16
CA LYS A 351 -20.50 -22.67 13.36
C LYS A 351 -21.46 -21.59 13.77
N ASP A 352 -22.72 -21.75 13.37
CA ASP A 352 -23.88 -21.04 13.92
C ASP A 352 -24.46 -21.91 15.06
N GLY A 353 -24.27 -21.49 16.31
CA GLY A 353 -24.62 -22.26 17.50
C GLY A 353 -26.05 -22.05 17.99
N ASP A 354 -26.69 -20.92 17.66
CA ASP A 354 -28.03 -20.55 18.14
C ASP A 354 -29.12 -20.48 17.05
N GLY A 355 -28.72 -20.49 15.78
CA GLY A 355 -29.56 -20.51 14.60
C GLY A 355 -29.95 -19.13 14.08
N ASP A 356 -29.10 -18.11 14.20
CA ASP A 356 -29.34 -16.77 13.65
C ASP A 356 -28.75 -16.54 12.24
N SER A 357 -27.96 -17.49 11.71
CA SER A 357 -27.23 -17.46 10.42
C SER A 357 -25.90 -16.66 10.39
N ILE A 358 -25.47 -16.10 11.51
CA ILE A 358 -24.09 -15.66 11.78
C ILE A 358 -23.33 -16.81 12.45
N GLY A 359 -22.00 -16.82 12.36
CA GLY A 359 -21.18 -17.81 13.05
C GLY A 359 -20.52 -17.28 14.34
N ASP A 360 -20.49 -18.13 15.36
CA ASP A 360 -19.99 -17.90 16.73
C ASP A 360 -18.52 -17.46 16.83
N THR A 361 -17.75 -17.55 15.73
CA THR A 361 -16.29 -17.32 15.69
C THR A 361 -15.93 -16.27 14.65
N PRO A 362 -15.27 -15.15 15.02
CA PRO A 362 -14.85 -14.13 14.06
C PRO A 362 -13.94 -14.66 12.96
N TYR A 363 -14.09 -14.13 11.74
CA TYR A 363 -13.22 -14.44 10.61
C TYR A 363 -12.03 -13.47 10.58
N PRO A 364 -10.77 -13.97 10.58
CA PRO A 364 -9.58 -13.13 10.64
C PRO A 364 -9.26 -12.46 9.30
N ILE A 365 -9.08 -11.14 9.29
CA ILE A 365 -8.62 -10.40 8.12
C ILE A 365 -7.09 -10.43 8.08
N LEU A 366 -6.49 -10.72 6.92
CA LEU A 366 -5.04 -10.86 6.81
C LEU A 366 -4.33 -9.50 6.74
N GLY A 367 -3.21 -9.38 7.44
CA GLY A 367 -2.38 -8.19 7.46
C GLY A 367 -2.09 -7.70 8.88
N PRO A 368 -1.24 -6.67 9.03
CA PRO A 368 -0.76 -6.18 10.32
C PRO A 368 -1.84 -5.46 11.14
N GLY A 369 -3.01 -5.15 10.55
CA GLY A 369 -4.10 -4.48 11.28
C GLY A 369 -4.75 -5.35 12.36
N GLY A 370 -4.62 -6.68 12.30
CA GLY A 370 -5.17 -7.61 13.30
C GLY A 370 -6.71 -7.63 13.43
N VAL A 371 -7.41 -6.98 12.50
CA VAL A 371 -8.88 -6.83 12.50
C VAL A 371 -9.59 -8.13 12.10
N VAL A 372 -10.87 -8.22 12.45
CA VAL A 372 -11.73 -9.38 12.18
C VAL A 372 -13.08 -8.92 11.61
N ASP A 373 -13.67 -9.74 10.75
CA ASP A 373 -15.12 -9.76 10.60
C ASP A 373 -15.69 -10.45 11.84
N ALA A 374 -16.38 -9.68 12.68
CA ALA A 374 -16.93 -10.13 13.95
C ALA A 374 -18.25 -10.92 13.81
N TYR A 375 -18.91 -10.83 12.65
CA TYR A 375 -20.23 -11.42 12.42
C TYR A 375 -20.30 -12.10 11.04
N PRO A 376 -19.40 -13.05 10.73
CA PRO A 376 -19.35 -13.71 9.43
C PRO A 376 -20.59 -14.59 9.22
N PHE A 377 -21.22 -14.49 8.06
CA PHE A 377 -22.34 -15.36 7.68
C PHE A 377 -21.84 -16.78 7.42
N VAL A 378 -22.63 -17.79 7.86
CA VAL A 378 -22.33 -19.21 7.56
C VAL A 378 -22.78 -19.66 6.16
N ALA A 379 -23.46 -18.79 5.40
CA ALA A 379 -23.95 -19.09 4.06
C ALA A 379 -23.91 -17.86 3.12
N ARG A 380 -23.66 -18.11 1.83
CA ARG A 380 -23.73 -17.12 0.75
C ARG A 380 -25.11 -16.43 0.75
N ASP A 381 -25.13 -15.12 0.54
CA ASP A 381 -26.36 -14.31 0.58
C ASP A 381 -27.15 -14.42 1.92
N GLY A 382 -26.46 -14.75 3.02
CA GLY A 382 -27.07 -15.01 4.32
C GLY A 382 -28.01 -13.90 4.79
N TRP A 383 -27.65 -12.63 4.62
CA TRP A 383 -28.46 -11.46 4.96
C TRP A 383 -29.82 -11.41 4.25
N LYS A 384 -29.94 -11.97 3.03
CA LYS A 384 -31.21 -12.07 2.28
C LYS A 384 -32.12 -13.19 2.81
N THR A 385 -31.53 -14.19 3.48
CA THR A 385 -32.22 -15.41 3.93
C THR A 385 -32.45 -15.48 5.44
N LYS A 386 -31.68 -14.73 6.23
CA LYS A 386 -31.80 -14.54 7.69
C LYS A 386 -33.21 -14.09 8.09
N ARG A 387 -33.68 -14.56 9.26
CA ARG A 387 -35.04 -14.32 9.79
C ARG A 387 -35.07 -13.91 11.27
N ARG A 388 -33.89 -13.69 11.87
CA ARG A 388 -33.69 -13.28 13.27
C ARG A 388 -32.74 -12.09 13.31
N SER A 389 -32.88 -11.24 14.34
CA SER A 389 -31.84 -10.28 14.70
C SER A 389 -30.55 -11.02 15.09
N THR A 390 -29.38 -10.42 14.87
CA THR A 390 -28.12 -11.03 15.31
C THR A 390 -28.05 -11.09 16.84
N ILE A 391 -27.50 -12.18 17.38
CA ILE A 391 -27.19 -12.34 18.80
C ILE A 391 -25.72 -11.97 19.02
N ASP A 392 -25.48 -10.91 19.78
CA ASP A 392 -24.16 -10.29 19.89
C ASP A 392 -23.28 -10.98 20.95
N HIS A 393 -22.58 -12.03 20.52
CA HIS A 393 -21.60 -12.77 21.35
C HIS A 393 -20.18 -12.18 21.28
N TYR A 394 -19.89 -11.30 20.33
CA TYR A 394 -18.52 -10.88 20.06
C TYR A 394 -18.01 -9.91 21.13
N GLN A 395 -17.05 -10.38 21.92
CA GLN A 395 -16.23 -9.55 22.78
C GLN A 395 -14.88 -9.35 22.10
N PRO A 396 -14.50 -8.10 21.74
CA PRO A 396 -13.17 -7.81 21.24
C PRO A 396 -12.10 -8.36 22.19
N PRO A 397 -11.05 -9.04 21.69
CA PRO A 397 -9.97 -9.51 22.53
C PRO A 397 -9.40 -8.37 23.37
N ALA A 398 -9.22 -8.60 24.67
CA ALA A 398 -8.47 -7.67 25.51
C ALA A 398 -7.10 -7.43 24.86
N ALA A 399 -6.67 -6.16 24.79
CA ALA A 399 -5.42 -5.76 24.16
C ALA A 399 -4.28 -6.66 24.67
N ARG A 400 -3.64 -7.38 23.75
CA ARG A 400 -2.60 -8.35 24.10
C ARG A 400 -1.52 -7.64 24.92
N PRO A 401 -1.11 -8.16 26.08
CA PRO A 401 0.01 -7.58 26.81
C PRO A 401 1.23 -7.59 25.88
N PRO A 402 2.08 -6.55 25.93
CA PRO A 402 3.30 -6.52 25.14
C PRO A 402 4.15 -7.75 25.49
N ARG A 403 4.59 -8.47 24.45
CA ARG A 403 5.51 -9.60 24.57
C ARG A 403 6.88 -9.13 25.10
N GLU A 404 7.74 -10.04 25.54
CA GLU A 404 9.04 -9.65 26.09
C GLU A 404 9.95 -9.11 24.96
N VAL A 405 10.30 -7.83 25.02
CA VAL A 405 11.21 -7.23 24.04
C VAL A 405 12.63 -7.71 24.33
N ARG A 406 13.28 -8.27 23.31
CA ARG A 406 14.60 -8.90 23.39
C ARG A 406 15.52 -8.30 22.34
N LEU A 407 16.69 -7.84 22.78
CA LEU A 407 17.71 -7.30 21.89
C LEU A 407 18.48 -8.46 21.25
N VAL A 408 18.71 -8.37 19.95
CA VAL A 408 19.68 -9.21 19.22
C VAL A 408 20.75 -8.30 18.66
N VAL A 409 22.01 -8.53 19.03
CA VAL A 409 23.14 -7.64 18.71
C VAL A 409 24.26 -8.45 18.10
N VAL A 410 24.83 -7.97 17.00
CA VAL A 410 26.11 -8.46 16.46
C VAL A 410 27.21 -7.55 16.98
N SER A 411 28.16 -8.10 17.74
CA SER A 411 29.26 -7.34 18.38
C SER A 411 30.58 -8.08 18.20
N GLY A 412 31.49 -7.52 17.39
CA GLY A 412 32.74 -8.19 17.02
C GLY A 412 32.56 -9.51 16.24
N GLY A 413 31.39 -9.69 15.60
CA GLY A 413 30.98 -10.91 14.89
C GLY A 413 30.10 -11.86 15.73
N ASP A 414 30.25 -11.85 17.06
CA ASP A 414 29.43 -12.67 17.97
C ASP A 414 27.99 -12.15 18.08
N VAL A 415 27.02 -13.06 17.99
CA VAL A 415 25.59 -12.79 18.20
C VAL A 415 25.26 -12.88 19.69
N GLN A 416 24.70 -11.80 20.25
CA GLN A 416 24.39 -11.64 21.66
C GLN A 416 22.91 -11.28 21.85
N VAL A 417 22.26 -11.89 22.85
CA VAL A 417 20.83 -11.74 23.13
C VAL A 417 20.60 -11.41 24.60
N GLY A 418 19.66 -10.51 24.88
CA GLY A 418 19.30 -10.13 26.26
C GLY A 418 18.09 -9.21 26.33
N ALA A 419 17.63 -8.90 27.54
CA ALA A 419 16.54 -7.95 27.75
C ALA A 419 17.09 -6.51 27.81
N PRO A 420 16.34 -5.47 27.39
CA PRO A 420 16.77 -4.06 27.48
C PRO A 420 17.12 -3.52 28.87
N ARG A 421 17.03 -4.33 29.93
CA ARG A 421 17.32 -3.96 31.33
C ARG A 421 18.11 -5.06 32.07
N SER A 422 18.74 -6.01 31.36
CA SER A 422 19.52 -7.09 32.00
C SER A 422 20.95 -6.67 32.38
N GLY A 423 21.37 -5.44 32.07
CA GLY A 423 22.71 -4.89 32.37
C GLY A 423 23.86 -5.52 31.56
N ALA A 424 23.66 -6.69 30.97
CA ALA A 424 24.54 -7.37 30.02
C ALA A 424 23.70 -8.19 29.02
N LEU A 425 24.28 -8.48 27.85
CA LEU A 425 23.76 -9.47 26.89
C LEU A 425 24.54 -10.79 27.01
N SER A 426 23.92 -11.88 26.58
CA SER A 426 24.52 -13.22 26.57
C SER A 426 24.82 -13.66 25.14
N SER A 427 26.05 -14.08 24.85
CA SER A 427 26.38 -14.73 23.57
C SER A 427 25.52 -15.99 23.37
N VAL A 428 25.01 -16.17 22.16
CA VAL A 428 24.39 -17.44 21.74
C VAL A 428 25.40 -18.38 21.07
N ALA A 429 26.69 -18.04 21.01
CA ALA A 429 27.74 -18.80 20.33
C ALA A 429 27.40 -19.08 18.85
N VAL A 430 27.14 -18.01 18.09
CA VAL A 430 26.95 -18.01 16.63
C VAL A 430 27.63 -16.74 16.08
N SER A 431 28.33 -16.86 14.95
CA SER A 431 28.91 -15.71 14.23
C SER A 431 27.92 -15.16 13.20
N ALA A 432 27.94 -13.85 12.97
CA ALA A 432 27.14 -13.21 11.92
C ALA A 432 27.79 -11.94 11.37
N ARG A 433 27.52 -11.65 10.10
CA ARG A 433 27.65 -10.31 9.48
C ARG A 433 26.29 -9.68 9.22
N SER A 434 25.33 -10.48 8.77
CA SER A 434 23.94 -10.10 8.59
C SER A 434 23.05 -10.93 9.51
N VAL A 435 22.05 -10.29 10.09
CA VAL A 435 21.01 -10.94 10.91
C VAL A 435 19.62 -10.45 10.48
N ALA A 436 18.62 -11.31 10.60
CA ALA A 436 17.22 -10.97 10.40
C ALA A 436 16.32 -11.83 11.30
N LEU A 437 15.12 -11.33 11.64
CA LEU A 437 14.12 -12.07 12.40
C LEU A 437 13.02 -12.61 11.46
N GLY A 438 12.47 -13.77 11.82
CA GLY A 438 11.24 -14.30 11.24
C GLY A 438 10.01 -13.48 11.65
N THR A 439 8.91 -13.66 10.91
CA THR A 439 7.62 -12.99 11.18
C THR A 439 6.94 -13.44 12.48
N ASP A 440 7.42 -14.53 13.09
CA ASP A 440 7.03 -15.01 14.42
C ASP A 440 7.57 -14.14 15.58
N GLY A 441 8.66 -13.41 15.34
CA GLY A 441 9.39 -12.58 16.30
C GLY A 441 10.50 -13.30 17.09
N HIS A 442 10.69 -14.62 16.92
CA HIS A 442 11.65 -15.43 17.70
C HIS A 442 12.57 -16.35 16.88
N THR A 443 12.26 -16.63 15.61
CA THR A 443 13.22 -17.26 14.69
C THR A 443 14.28 -16.24 14.30
N LEU A 444 15.55 -16.52 14.59
CA LEU A 444 16.70 -15.71 14.19
C LEU A 444 17.44 -16.37 13.03
N LEU A 445 17.67 -15.58 11.99
CA LEU A 445 18.50 -15.89 10.84
C LEU A 445 19.84 -15.17 11.00
N ALA A 446 20.94 -15.91 10.98
CA ALA A 446 22.29 -15.39 11.11
C ALA A 446 23.17 -15.87 9.95
N LEU A 447 23.82 -14.97 9.24
CA LEU A 447 24.65 -15.26 8.06
C LEU A 447 26.06 -14.70 8.23
N ASP A 448 27.08 -15.57 8.12
CA ASP A 448 28.50 -15.19 8.02
C ASP A 448 29.15 -15.88 6.81
N GLY A 449 29.65 -15.08 5.85
CA GLY A 449 30.16 -15.56 4.57
C GLY A 449 29.09 -16.33 3.77
N ARG A 450 29.09 -17.65 3.95
CA ARG A 450 28.17 -18.63 3.34
C ARG A 450 27.41 -19.50 4.36
N GLU A 451 27.70 -19.38 5.64
CA GLU A 451 27.04 -20.19 6.67
C GLU A 451 25.81 -19.45 7.18
N LEU A 452 24.64 -19.95 6.77
CA LEU A 452 23.33 -19.51 7.27
C LEU A 452 22.94 -20.41 8.45
N THR A 453 22.85 -19.84 9.64
CA THR A 453 22.28 -20.49 10.83
C THR A 453 20.88 -19.96 11.10
N VAL A 454 19.91 -20.86 11.15
CA VAL A 454 18.56 -20.63 11.66
C VAL A 454 18.50 -21.14 13.10
N MET A 455 17.94 -20.35 14.03
CA MET A 455 17.73 -20.77 15.41
C MET A 455 16.45 -20.18 16.00
N ASP A 456 15.82 -20.93 16.90
CA ASP A 456 14.71 -20.44 17.73
C ASP A 456 15.24 -19.84 19.04
N LEU A 457 14.99 -18.54 19.25
CA LEU A 457 15.42 -17.79 20.44
C LEU A 457 14.69 -18.17 21.74
N LEU A 458 13.67 -19.03 21.68
CA LEU A 458 13.05 -19.68 22.84
C LEU A 458 13.88 -20.87 23.37
N GLY A 459 14.97 -21.26 22.67
CA GLY A 459 15.85 -22.36 23.06
C GLY A 459 15.65 -23.65 22.25
N GLY A 460 15.03 -23.55 21.07
CA GLY A 460 14.87 -24.67 20.15
C GLY A 460 16.16 -25.13 19.46
N ALA A 461 16.01 -26.02 18.48
CA ALA A 461 17.13 -26.53 17.69
C ALA A 461 17.76 -25.45 16.79
N ARG A 462 18.99 -25.70 16.36
CA ARG A 462 19.71 -24.89 15.37
C ARG A 462 19.92 -25.69 14.09
N ASP A 463 19.75 -25.04 12.95
CA ASP A 463 20.02 -25.61 11.63
C ASP A 463 21.01 -24.69 10.91
N THR A 464 22.20 -25.21 10.60
CA THR A 464 23.28 -24.45 9.93
C THR A 464 23.56 -25.06 8.57
N ARG A 465 23.46 -24.25 7.51
CA ARG A 465 23.56 -24.68 6.12
C ARG A 465 24.47 -23.75 5.31
N THR A 466 25.05 -24.29 4.24
CA THR A 466 25.88 -23.52 3.30
C THR A 466 25.03 -23.00 2.15
N VAL A 467 24.89 -21.69 2.02
CA VAL A 467 24.29 -21.02 0.86
C VAL A 467 25.32 -20.82 -0.27
N GLN A 468 24.85 -20.64 -1.50
CA GLN A 468 25.70 -20.39 -2.67
C GLN A 468 26.26 -18.96 -2.68
N ILE A 469 25.51 -18.02 -2.10
CA ILE A 469 25.90 -16.61 -2.01
C ILE A 469 26.95 -16.40 -0.92
N ASP A 470 28.06 -15.81 -1.34
CA ASP A 470 29.12 -15.31 -0.46
C ASP A 470 29.00 -13.78 -0.36
N ASP A 471 29.23 -13.22 0.83
CA ASP A 471 29.07 -11.79 1.17
C ASP A 471 27.63 -11.28 0.87
N GLY A 472 26.63 -12.01 1.35
CA GLY A 472 25.20 -11.69 1.21
C GLY A 472 24.58 -11.02 2.44
N ILE A 473 23.43 -10.37 2.22
CA ILE A 473 22.52 -9.90 3.26
C ILE A 473 21.39 -10.93 3.40
N VAL A 474 20.99 -11.26 4.63
CA VAL A 474 19.88 -12.19 4.91
C VAL A 474 18.62 -11.44 5.33
N ALA A 475 17.45 -11.94 4.91
CA ALA A 475 16.13 -11.50 5.37
C ALA A 475 15.16 -12.68 5.45
N ALA A 476 14.15 -12.60 6.32
CA ALA A 476 13.03 -13.54 6.31
C ALA A 476 12.01 -13.16 5.22
N ASN A 477 11.34 -14.15 4.63
CA ASN A 477 10.17 -13.89 3.80
C ASN A 477 8.91 -13.77 4.66
N ARG A 478 7.89 -13.09 4.12
CA ARG A 478 6.60 -12.88 4.81
C ARG A 478 5.79 -14.15 5.07
N ASP A 479 6.13 -15.25 4.40
CA ASP A 479 5.46 -16.55 4.48
C ASP A 479 5.76 -17.29 5.81
N GLY A 480 6.73 -16.81 6.60
CA GLY A 480 7.16 -17.41 7.87
C GLY A 480 8.00 -18.68 7.73
N HIS A 481 8.32 -19.13 6.52
CA HIS A 481 9.08 -20.36 6.30
C HIS A 481 10.18 -20.27 5.24
N SER A 482 10.23 -19.23 4.39
CA SER A 482 11.36 -18.98 3.49
C SER A 482 12.35 -17.98 4.07
N VAL A 483 13.63 -18.25 3.85
CA VAL A 483 14.75 -17.31 4.01
C VAL A 483 15.16 -16.79 2.65
N LEU A 484 15.61 -15.53 2.61
CA LEU A 484 16.17 -14.88 1.44
C LEU A 484 17.60 -14.44 1.75
N VAL A 485 18.56 -14.86 0.94
CA VAL A 485 19.91 -14.30 0.92
C VAL A 485 20.09 -13.55 -0.41
N VAL A 486 20.60 -12.33 -0.37
CA VAL A 486 20.84 -11.50 -1.57
C VAL A 486 22.25 -10.94 -1.52
N GLY A 487 23.03 -11.14 -2.58
CA GLY A 487 24.39 -10.64 -2.72
C GLY A 487 24.71 -10.11 -4.12
N PRO A 488 25.92 -9.61 -4.37
CA PRO A 488 26.25 -8.90 -5.63
C PRO A 488 26.20 -9.72 -6.92
N ARG A 489 26.01 -11.04 -6.83
CA ARG A 489 26.03 -12.01 -7.95
C ARG A 489 24.80 -12.94 -7.99
N GLY A 490 23.86 -12.80 -7.06
CA GLY A 490 22.70 -13.68 -6.98
C GLY A 490 21.77 -13.38 -5.81
N ALA A 491 20.58 -13.97 -5.87
CA ALA A 491 19.66 -14.11 -4.76
C ALA A 491 19.29 -15.59 -4.60
N GLU A 492 19.08 -16.05 -3.38
CA GLU A 492 18.78 -17.44 -3.05
C GLU A 492 17.61 -17.48 -2.08
N GLN A 493 16.52 -18.13 -2.47
CA GLN A 493 15.40 -18.42 -1.58
C GLN A 493 15.54 -19.85 -1.05
N TYR A 494 15.42 -20.01 0.26
CA TYR A 494 15.54 -21.29 0.96
C TYR A 494 14.32 -21.54 1.85
N ASP A 495 13.60 -22.64 1.63
CA ASP A 495 12.45 -23.05 2.44
C ASP A 495 12.92 -23.88 3.65
N MET A 496 12.74 -23.33 4.85
CA MET A 496 13.11 -23.95 6.14
C MET A 496 12.33 -25.22 6.45
N THR A 497 11.14 -25.41 5.86
CA THR A 497 10.24 -26.55 6.09
C THR A 497 10.53 -27.71 5.16
N THR A 498 10.67 -27.46 3.86
CA THR A 498 10.94 -28.51 2.86
C THR A 498 12.43 -28.74 2.58
N GLY A 499 13.29 -27.82 3.00
CA GLY A 499 14.72 -27.85 2.73
C GLY A 499 15.09 -27.53 1.27
N GLN A 500 14.15 -27.10 0.44
CA GLN A 500 14.41 -26.71 -0.96
C GLN A 500 15.10 -25.34 -1.04
N ALA A 501 15.93 -25.16 -2.06
CA ALA A 501 16.58 -23.88 -2.37
C ALA A 501 16.47 -23.57 -3.87
N GLU A 502 16.17 -22.32 -4.22
CA GLU A 502 16.18 -21.80 -5.58
C GLU A 502 17.14 -20.60 -5.69
N PHE A 503 18.01 -20.63 -6.69
CA PHE A 503 19.02 -19.59 -6.94
C PHE A 503 18.69 -18.78 -8.19
N PHE A 504 18.81 -17.46 -8.08
CA PHE A 504 18.50 -16.49 -9.10
C PHE A 504 19.73 -15.62 -9.44
N VAL A 505 19.92 -15.32 -10.72
CA VAL A 505 21.01 -14.43 -11.17
C VAL A 505 20.62 -12.97 -10.93
N TYR A 506 21.36 -12.30 -10.05
CA TYR A 506 21.16 -10.89 -9.70
C TYR A 506 22.50 -10.15 -9.74
N ASN A 507 22.60 -9.09 -10.54
CA ASN A 507 23.86 -8.40 -10.85
C ASN A 507 23.78 -6.93 -10.41
N SER A 508 24.00 -6.68 -9.12
CA SER A 508 23.90 -5.35 -8.51
C SER A 508 24.85 -5.25 -7.31
N ARG A 509 24.63 -4.26 -6.44
CA ARG A 509 25.29 -4.17 -5.12
C ARG A 509 24.21 -3.87 -4.07
N PRO A 510 23.65 -4.88 -3.40
CA PRO A 510 22.71 -4.65 -2.30
C PRO A 510 23.43 -3.94 -1.13
N SER A 511 22.76 -2.97 -0.49
CA SER A 511 23.23 -2.34 0.75
C SER A 511 22.38 -2.70 1.97
N GLU A 512 21.08 -2.94 1.79
CA GLU A 512 20.11 -3.34 2.81
C GLU A 512 18.92 -4.03 2.11
N LEU A 513 18.10 -4.76 2.86
CA LEU A 513 16.94 -5.50 2.35
C LEU A 513 15.65 -5.12 3.08
N ALA A 514 14.56 -4.99 2.33
CA ALA A 514 13.21 -4.80 2.87
C ALA A 514 12.23 -5.80 2.23
N PRO A 515 11.94 -6.94 2.88
CA PRO A 515 10.93 -7.90 2.44
C PRO A 515 9.55 -7.26 2.34
N SER A 516 8.79 -7.56 1.29
CA SER A 516 7.41 -7.09 1.18
C SER A 516 6.48 -7.97 2.00
N TYR A 517 5.76 -7.37 2.96
CA TYR A 517 4.66 -8.06 3.66
C TYR A 517 3.44 -8.32 2.74
N LYS A 518 3.40 -7.69 1.57
CA LYS A 518 2.25 -7.64 0.67
C LYS A 518 2.32 -8.59 -0.53
N HIS A 519 3.52 -8.91 -1.00
CA HIS A 519 3.79 -9.74 -2.20
C HIS A 519 4.97 -10.67 -1.98
N ASN A 520 5.16 -11.69 -2.84
CA ASN A 520 6.39 -12.51 -2.82
C ASN A 520 7.52 -11.84 -3.62
N HIS A 521 7.95 -10.67 -3.16
CA HIS A 521 9.11 -9.95 -3.67
C HIS A 521 9.87 -9.26 -2.54
N ILE A 522 11.12 -8.89 -2.80
CA ILE A 522 11.97 -8.16 -1.85
C ILE A 522 12.47 -6.86 -2.48
N PHE A 523 12.42 -5.78 -1.72
CA PHE A 523 13.01 -4.50 -2.10
C PHE A 523 14.48 -4.49 -1.68
N VAL A 524 15.35 -4.07 -2.58
CA VAL A 524 16.80 -4.11 -2.42
C VAL A 524 17.36 -2.70 -2.66
N SER A 525 18.04 -2.11 -1.68
CA SER A 525 18.69 -0.81 -1.88
C SER A 525 19.98 -0.99 -2.69
N THR A 526 20.17 -0.15 -3.71
CA THR A 526 21.30 -0.26 -4.66
C THR A 526 21.87 1.11 -5.07
N PRO A 527 23.04 1.15 -5.73
CA PRO A 527 23.58 2.39 -6.32
C PRO A 527 22.74 3.05 -7.42
N ARG A 528 21.63 2.42 -7.85
CA ARG A 528 20.76 2.89 -8.94
C ARG A 528 19.29 3.11 -8.51
N GLY A 529 19.02 3.06 -7.20
CA GLY A 529 17.68 3.17 -6.61
C GLY A 529 17.27 1.93 -5.82
N ILE A 530 15.96 1.73 -5.62
CA ILE A 530 15.42 0.54 -4.94
C ILE A 530 15.01 -0.50 -6.00
N ASP A 531 15.76 -1.59 -6.09
CA ASP A 531 15.46 -2.71 -6.97
C ASP A 531 14.32 -3.55 -6.42
N LEU A 532 13.38 -3.93 -7.29
CA LEU A 532 12.23 -4.76 -6.94
C LEU A 532 12.43 -6.19 -7.45
N LEU A 533 12.80 -7.11 -6.56
CA LEU A 533 13.20 -8.48 -6.93
C LEU A 533 12.04 -9.48 -6.76
N TYR A 534 11.47 -9.93 -7.89
CA TYR A 534 10.37 -10.89 -7.96
C TYR A 534 10.87 -12.33 -7.98
N LEU A 535 10.68 -13.02 -6.86
CA LEU A 535 11.09 -14.41 -6.63
C LEU A 535 10.31 -15.36 -7.56
N ASN A 536 8.98 -15.29 -7.50
CA ASN A 536 8.02 -16.07 -8.32
C ASN A 536 8.20 -15.99 -9.85
N LEU A 537 9.05 -15.10 -10.37
CA LEU A 537 9.31 -14.91 -11.80
C LEU A 537 10.73 -15.34 -12.21
N GLY A 538 11.40 -16.14 -11.38
CA GLY A 538 12.80 -16.53 -11.55
C GLY A 538 13.77 -15.44 -11.10
N GLY A 539 13.46 -14.76 -9.98
CA GLY A 539 14.29 -13.69 -9.40
C GLY A 539 14.55 -12.52 -10.36
N ARG A 540 13.53 -12.10 -11.12
CA ARG A 540 13.64 -10.97 -12.05
C ARG A 540 13.55 -9.65 -11.30
N THR A 541 14.24 -8.63 -11.82
CA THR A 541 14.05 -7.23 -11.43
C THR A 541 13.27 -6.50 -12.53
N PRO A 542 11.92 -6.61 -12.59
CA PRO A 542 11.11 -5.95 -13.63
C PRO A 542 11.07 -4.43 -13.49
N TYR A 543 11.41 -3.88 -12.32
CA TYR A 543 11.44 -2.45 -12.07
C TYR A 543 12.48 -2.07 -11.01
N THR A 544 12.88 -0.80 -11.03
CA THR A 544 13.72 -0.16 -10.00
C THR A 544 13.13 1.21 -9.74
N ILE A 545 12.81 1.50 -8.48
CA ILE A 545 12.35 2.83 -8.04
C ILE A 545 13.54 3.79 -8.18
N PRO A 546 13.49 4.80 -9.06
CA PRO A 546 14.56 5.78 -9.18
C PRO A 546 14.61 6.67 -7.94
N LEU A 547 15.82 7.00 -7.49
CA LEU A 547 16.11 7.93 -6.41
C LEU A 547 17.09 9.00 -6.91
N ASP A 548 17.19 10.13 -6.22
CA ASP A 548 18.14 11.22 -6.54
C ASP A 548 19.60 10.92 -6.10
N GLY A 549 19.92 9.65 -5.84
CA GLY A 549 21.27 9.17 -5.52
C GLY A 549 21.31 7.67 -5.18
N PRO A 550 22.48 7.15 -4.77
CA PRO A 550 22.62 5.77 -4.28
C PRO A 550 21.76 5.54 -3.03
N ALA A 551 21.07 4.41 -2.94
CA ALA A 551 20.30 4.03 -1.77
C ALA A 551 21.22 3.52 -0.64
N GLY A 552 21.18 4.22 0.50
CA GLY A 552 21.91 3.89 1.72
C GLY A 552 21.10 2.98 2.63
N ALA A 553 21.10 3.29 3.94
CA ALA A 553 20.25 2.61 4.93
C ALA A 553 18.77 2.69 4.54
N MET A 554 18.01 1.62 4.83
CA MET A 554 16.64 1.45 4.36
C MET A 554 15.78 0.83 5.47
N SER A 555 14.53 1.29 5.61
CA SER A 555 13.58 0.79 6.60
C SER A 555 12.16 0.80 6.03
N MET A 556 11.39 -0.27 6.25
CA MET A 556 9.97 -0.36 5.84
C MET A 556 9.05 -0.18 7.05
N ASN A 557 7.90 0.46 6.86
CA ASN A 557 6.86 0.55 7.88
C ASN A 557 6.12 -0.80 8.09
N GLY A 558 5.41 -0.95 9.22
CA GLY A 558 4.75 -2.21 9.60
C GLY A 558 3.59 -2.61 8.69
N SER A 559 2.87 -1.63 8.14
CA SER A 559 1.83 -1.79 7.12
C SER A 559 2.38 -2.14 5.73
N GLY A 560 3.71 -2.06 5.56
CA GLY A 560 4.42 -2.38 4.33
C GLY A 560 4.09 -1.45 3.15
N THR A 561 3.63 -0.22 3.38
CA THR A 561 3.27 0.76 2.33
C THR A 561 4.36 1.77 1.99
N ARG A 562 5.33 1.96 2.89
CA ARG A 562 6.39 2.96 2.79
C ARG A 562 7.75 2.34 3.05
N ILE A 563 8.70 2.66 2.19
CA ILE A 563 10.13 2.47 2.43
C ILE A 563 10.77 3.84 2.61
N TYR A 564 11.47 4.01 3.72
CA TYR A 564 12.29 5.18 4.02
C TYR A 564 13.74 4.80 3.70
N THR A 565 14.39 5.53 2.81
CA THR A 565 15.77 5.26 2.41
C THR A 565 16.64 6.52 2.47
N ALA A 566 17.79 6.40 3.12
CA ALA A 566 18.81 7.44 3.18
C ALA A 566 19.48 7.58 1.81
N ILE A 567 19.65 8.80 1.31
CA ILE A 567 20.37 9.04 0.06
C ILE A 567 21.85 9.30 0.37
N VAL A 568 22.73 8.42 -0.12
CA VAL A 568 24.17 8.45 0.24
C VAL A 568 24.81 9.77 -0.18
N GLY A 569 25.55 10.37 0.75
CA GLY A 569 26.19 11.68 0.61
C GLY A 569 25.23 12.88 0.72
N GLN A 570 23.96 12.68 1.09
CA GLN A 570 22.95 13.73 1.18
C GLN A 570 22.24 13.77 2.55
N PRO A 571 21.87 14.96 3.06
CA PRO A 571 21.08 15.10 4.29
C PRO A 571 19.57 14.90 3.98
N LEU A 572 19.24 13.75 3.40
CA LEU A 572 17.95 13.46 2.79
C LEU A 572 17.53 11.99 3.03
N VAL A 573 16.25 11.80 3.35
CA VAL A 573 15.57 10.50 3.30
C VAL A 573 14.43 10.60 2.28
N ASP A 574 14.49 9.77 1.24
CA ASP A 574 13.38 9.58 0.30
C ASP A 574 12.36 8.60 0.90
N VAL A 575 11.07 8.85 0.64
CA VAL A 575 9.96 8.00 1.05
C VAL A 575 9.33 7.39 -0.21
N ALA A 576 9.60 6.10 -0.44
CA ALA A 576 9.09 5.35 -1.57
C ALA A 576 7.81 4.58 -1.23
N ASP A 577 6.85 4.60 -2.15
CA ASP A 577 5.60 3.84 -2.09
C ASP A 577 5.79 2.43 -2.68
N THR A 578 5.35 1.40 -1.95
CA THR A 578 5.54 -0.01 -2.32
C THR A 578 4.53 -0.54 -3.36
N GLU A 579 3.53 0.25 -3.74
CA GLU A 579 2.52 -0.11 -4.77
C GLU A 579 2.66 0.75 -6.02
N GLN A 580 2.86 2.05 -5.80
CA GLN A 580 3.10 3.01 -6.85
C GLN A 580 4.55 2.93 -7.35
N TYR A 581 5.45 2.23 -6.66
CA TYR A 581 6.87 2.07 -7.03
C TYR A 581 7.56 3.41 -7.39
N ARG A 582 7.31 4.45 -6.60
CA ARG A 582 7.89 5.79 -6.78
C ARG A 582 8.20 6.44 -5.45
N VAL A 583 9.16 7.36 -5.44
CA VAL A 583 9.27 8.34 -4.34
C VAL A 583 7.98 9.17 -4.33
N VAL A 584 7.28 9.17 -3.21
CA VAL A 584 6.04 9.95 -2.99
C VAL A 584 6.27 11.12 -2.06
N ASP A 585 7.33 11.09 -1.26
CA ASP A 585 7.68 12.19 -0.37
C ASP A 585 9.17 12.23 -0.01
N GLN A 586 9.63 13.35 0.57
CA GLN A 586 11.01 13.57 1.01
C GLN A 586 11.06 14.21 2.41
N ILE A 587 12.02 13.75 3.21
CA ILE A 587 12.31 14.23 4.57
C ILE A 587 13.75 14.75 4.59
N ARG A 588 13.90 16.06 4.85
CA ARG A 588 15.22 16.69 5.04
C ARG A 588 15.67 16.53 6.48
N ILE A 589 16.94 16.20 6.66
CA ILE A 589 17.57 15.98 7.97
C ILE A 589 18.79 16.90 8.13
N ALA A 590 19.42 16.92 9.30
CA ALA A 590 20.54 17.83 9.57
C ALA A 590 21.88 17.38 8.94
N SER A 591 22.06 16.06 8.80
CA SER A 591 23.32 15.39 8.49
C SER A 591 23.02 14.06 7.77
N GLU A 592 24.01 13.40 7.17
CA GLU A 592 23.80 12.12 6.48
C GLU A 592 23.29 11.01 7.44
N ALA A 593 22.28 10.26 6.99
CA ALA A 593 21.69 9.16 7.75
C ALA A 593 22.46 7.85 7.57
N ARG A 594 22.70 7.14 8.68
CA ARG A 594 23.47 5.89 8.75
C ARG A 594 22.62 4.65 9.06
N ALA A 595 21.51 4.83 9.77
CA ALA A 595 20.52 3.80 10.05
C ALA A 595 19.15 4.47 10.27
N LEU A 596 18.07 3.73 9.95
CA LEU A 596 16.69 4.22 9.96
C LEU A 596 15.78 3.19 10.64
N ALA A 597 14.89 3.65 11.51
CA ALA A 597 13.84 2.82 12.11
C ALA A 597 12.50 3.57 12.13
N VAL A 598 11.43 2.94 11.65
CA VAL A 598 10.07 3.52 11.65
C VAL A 598 9.31 3.03 12.89
N SER A 599 8.63 3.95 13.59
CA SER A 599 7.68 3.64 14.66
C SER A 599 6.67 2.56 14.21
N PRO A 600 6.36 1.53 15.02
CA PRO A 600 5.24 0.62 14.76
C PRO A 600 3.88 1.32 14.61
N GLN A 601 3.73 2.54 15.14
CA GLN A 601 2.54 3.38 14.98
C GLN A 601 2.59 4.26 13.72
N GLU A 602 3.68 4.19 12.95
CA GLU A 602 3.94 4.91 11.69
C GLU A 602 3.91 6.45 11.80
N ASP A 603 4.11 6.97 13.01
CA ASP A 603 4.05 8.40 13.34
C ASP A 603 5.43 9.07 13.48
N VAL A 604 6.49 8.28 13.72
CA VAL A 604 7.88 8.74 13.86
C VAL A 604 8.83 7.94 12.98
N LEU A 605 9.76 8.64 12.33
CA LEU A 605 11.00 8.09 11.80
C LEU A 605 12.16 8.43 12.75
N TYR A 606 12.85 7.41 13.24
CA TYR A 606 14.10 7.55 13.97
C TYR A 606 15.26 7.48 12.98
N VAL A 607 16.18 8.46 13.06
CA VAL A 607 17.30 8.61 12.14
C VAL A 607 18.61 8.68 12.93
N ALA A 608 19.50 7.72 12.70
CA ALA A 608 20.88 7.76 13.18
C ALA A 608 21.75 8.56 12.20
N THR A 609 22.61 9.42 12.72
CA THR A 609 23.54 10.27 11.97
C THR A 609 24.91 10.30 12.66
N ASN A 610 25.90 10.99 12.07
CA ASN A 610 27.19 11.21 12.72
C ASN A 610 27.13 12.13 13.96
N GLU A 611 26.02 12.83 14.20
CA GLU A 611 25.81 13.73 15.35
C GLU A 611 25.04 13.06 16.51
N GLY A 612 24.55 11.83 16.29
CA GLY A 612 23.65 11.12 17.21
C GLY A 612 22.36 10.69 16.52
N VAL A 613 21.29 10.55 17.30
CA VAL A 613 19.97 10.10 16.83
C VAL A 613 18.95 11.23 16.96
N MET A 614 18.04 11.33 15.98
CA MET A 614 16.89 12.24 15.99
C MET A 614 15.59 11.49 15.75
N ALA A 615 14.52 11.91 16.42
CA ALA A 615 13.15 11.41 16.23
C ALA A 615 12.38 12.45 15.41
N ILE A 616 11.85 12.07 14.24
CA ILE A 616 11.17 12.97 13.30
C ILE A 616 9.70 12.59 13.22
N ASP A 617 8.83 13.54 13.55
CA ASP A 617 7.39 13.45 13.35
C ASP A 617 7.06 13.32 11.86
N LEU A 618 6.41 12.23 11.44
CA LEU A 618 6.17 11.96 10.01
C LEU A 618 5.10 12.86 9.39
N GLY A 619 4.09 13.29 10.17
CA GLY A 619 3.01 14.15 9.67
C GLY A 619 3.43 15.61 9.48
N THR A 620 4.32 16.13 10.33
CA THR A 620 4.78 17.54 10.30
C THR A 620 6.22 17.70 9.82
N LYS A 621 6.98 16.61 9.68
CA LYS A 621 8.40 16.54 9.29
C LYS A 621 9.33 17.34 10.21
N ARG A 622 8.98 17.40 11.51
CA ARG A 622 9.74 18.13 12.53
C ARG A 622 10.45 17.16 13.46
N VAL A 623 11.68 17.51 13.83
CA VAL A 623 12.40 16.80 14.88
C VAL A 623 11.66 17.00 16.21
N ARG A 624 11.14 15.92 16.80
CA ARG A 624 10.52 15.90 18.14
C ARG A 624 11.58 15.94 19.24
N ALA A 625 12.67 15.20 19.06
CA ALA A 625 13.75 15.06 20.03
C ALA A 625 15.09 14.68 19.36
N THR A 626 16.20 14.91 20.06
CA THR A 626 17.56 14.49 19.66
C THR A 626 18.35 13.93 20.85
N ALA A 627 19.28 13.01 20.58
CA ALA A 627 20.24 12.50 21.55
C ALA A 627 21.62 12.31 20.91
N SER A 628 22.67 12.77 21.58
CA SER A 628 24.07 12.66 21.13
C SER A 628 24.90 11.83 22.10
N PHE A 629 25.94 11.17 21.60
CA PHE A 629 26.67 10.11 22.32
C PHE A 629 28.18 10.29 22.22
N LEU A 630 28.92 9.64 23.13
CA LEU A 630 30.39 9.61 23.11
C LEU A 630 30.88 8.47 22.20
N GLY A 631 30.66 8.60 20.90
CA GLY A 631 31.03 7.58 19.90
C GLY A 631 30.26 7.77 18.59
N SER A 632 30.36 6.80 17.69
CA SER A 632 29.52 6.76 16.48
C SER A 632 28.34 5.82 16.69
N VAL A 633 27.16 6.23 16.24
CA VAL A 633 26.01 5.31 16.11
C VAL A 633 26.29 4.35 14.95
N ALA A 634 26.19 3.05 15.23
CA ALA A 634 26.36 1.98 14.24
C ALA A 634 25.02 1.59 13.61
N ASP A 635 23.99 1.34 14.45
CA ASP A 635 22.67 0.85 14.07
C ASP A 635 21.61 1.28 15.11
N ILE A 636 20.31 1.24 14.76
CA ILE A 636 19.19 1.56 15.65
C ILE A 636 18.01 0.60 15.47
N ALA A 637 17.34 0.24 16.57
CA ALA A 637 16.10 -0.54 16.54
C ALA A 637 15.05 0.07 17.48
N ILE A 638 13.78 0.08 17.05
CA ILE A 638 12.64 0.50 17.87
C ILE A 638 11.97 -0.72 18.49
N SER A 639 11.52 -0.61 19.73
CA SER A 639 10.64 -1.61 20.37
C SER A 639 9.32 -1.75 19.59
N PRO A 640 8.76 -2.97 19.45
CA PRO A 640 7.45 -3.16 18.83
C PRO A 640 6.27 -2.48 19.55
N ASN A 641 6.46 -1.99 20.78
CA ASN A 641 5.48 -1.21 21.54
C ASN A 641 5.61 0.31 21.31
N ALA A 642 6.64 0.75 20.57
CA ALA A 642 7.05 2.14 20.36
C ALA A 642 7.43 2.93 21.64
N ASP A 643 7.72 2.27 22.77
CA ASP A 643 8.02 2.92 24.05
C ASP A 643 9.53 3.15 24.28
N GLN A 644 10.38 2.23 23.79
CA GLN A 644 11.84 2.33 23.88
C GLN A 644 12.52 2.31 22.50
N LEU A 645 13.56 3.13 22.33
CA LEU A 645 14.49 3.08 21.19
C LEU A 645 15.86 2.57 21.66
N TYR A 646 16.46 1.69 20.87
CA TYR A 646 17.76 1.07 21.14
C TYR A 646 18.79 1.58 20.14
N VAL A 647 19.97 1.97 20.63
CA VAL A 647 21.02 2.60 19.82
C VAL A 647 22.35 1.88 20.03
N ALA A 648 22.89 1.29 18.97
CA ALA A 648 24.19 0.64 18.99
C ALA A 648 25.32 1.70 18.87
N LEU A 649 26.17 1.77 19.89
CA LEU A 649 27.29 2.70 20.00
C LEU A 649 28.62 1.98 19.82
N ALA A 650 29.49 2.55 18.98
CA ALA A 650 30.79 2.02 18.63
C ALA A 650 31.92 3.06 18.82
N GLY A 651 33.15 2.56 18.94
CA GLY A 651 34.38 3.34 19.07
C GLY A 651 34.68 3.73 20.51
N GLN A 652 34.40 4.99 20.87
CA GLN A 652 34.72 5.55 22.20
C GLN A 652 33.83 4.99 23.32
N GLN A 653 32.59 4.62 22.98
CA GLN A 653 31.65 3.95 23.88
C GLN A 653 31.10 2.71 23.16
N ARG A 654 31.42 1.53 23.69
CA ARG A 654 30.90 0.23 23.22
C ARG A 654 29.71 -0.17 24.06
N ALA A 655 28.51 0.07 23.56
CA ALA A 655 27.28 -0.16 24.31
C ALA A 655 26.05 -0.26 23.41
N ILE A 656 24.95 -0.79 23.95
CA ILE A 656 23.61 -0.39 23.53
C ILE A 656 23.09 0.65 24.50
N ALA A 657 22.79 1.86 24.02
CA ALA A 657 22.03 2.84 24.80
C ALA A 657 20.52 2.55 24.62
N VAL A 658 19.81 2.50 25.73
CA VAL A 658 18.35 2.31 25.79
C VAL A 658 17.72 3.65 26.11
N LEU A 659 16.86 4.15 25.23
CA LEU A 659 16.22 5.45 25.33
C LEU A 659 14.70 5.31 25.48
N ASP A 660 14.09 6.28 26.15
CA ASP A 660 12.66 6.59 26.02
C ASP A 660 12.41 7.08 24.58
N ALA A 661 11.53 6.42 23.83
CA ALA A 661 11.38 6.68 22.40
C ALA A 661 10.81 8.08 22.11
N ALA A 662 9.89 8.57 22.97
CA ALA A 662 9.22 9.86 22.78
C ALA A 662 10.13 11.07 23.03
N THR A 663 11.08 10.95 23.98
CA THR A 663 11.95 12.07 24.41
C THR A 663 13.44 11.86 24.09
N LEU A 664 13.82 10.68 23.60
CA LEU A 664 15.19 10.21 23.38
C LEU A 664 16.11 10.31 24.62
N ARG A 665 15.53 10.33 25.82
CA ARG A 665 16.30 10.34 27.09
C ARG A 665 16.80 8.94 27.42
N SER A 666 18.07 8.82 27.79
CA SER A 666 18.65 7.54 28.22
C SER A 666 17.97 7.02 29.49
N ILE A 667 17.53 5.77 29.43
CA ILE A 667 16.97 4.96 30.52
C ILE A 667 18.07 4.06 31.10
N ASP A 668 18.83 3.38 30.22
CA ASP A 668 19.86 2.42 30.59
C ASP A 668 20.98 2.38 29.52
N VAL A 669 22.12 1.79 29.84
CA VAL A 669 23.27 1.60 28.94
C VAL A 669 23.90 0.23 29.19
N ILE A 670 23.75 -0.69 28.24
CA ILE A 670 24.28 -2.06 28.31
C ILE A 670 25.69 -2.07 27.67
N PRO A 671 26.78 -2.25 28.44
CA PRO A 671 28.14 -2.24 27.91
C PRO A 671 28.45 -3.49 27.07
N LEU A 672 29.26 -3.31 26.01
CA LEU A 672 29.72 -4.37 25.10
C LEU A 672 31.25 -4.46 25.11
N GLN A 673 31.78 -5.64 24.79
CA GLN A 673 33.24 -5.89 24.77
C GLN A 673 33.89 -5.42 23.46
N ALA A 674 33.15 -5.54 22.34
CA ALA A 674 33.57 -5.14 21.00
C ALA A 674 32.61 -4.08 20.43
N ASP A 675 32.96 -3.56 19.26
CA ASP A 675 32.12 -2.59 18.54
C ASP A 675 30.90 -3.33 17.92
N PRO A 676 29.65 -2.86 18.15
CA PRO A 676 28.47 -3.44 17.54
C PRO A 676 28.32 -3.04 16.07
N THR A 677 27.73 -3.93 15.26
CA THR A 677 27.55 -3.73 13.81
C THR A 677 26.11 -3.89 13.33
N ARG A 678 25.27 -4.69 14.01
CA ARG A 678 23.82 -4.80 13.76
C ARG A 678 23.05 -4.90 15.08
N LEU A 679 21.83 -4.38 15.10
CA LEU A 679 20.92 -4.36 16.25
C LEU A 679 19.47 -4.59 15.80
N LEU A 680 18.81 -5.62 16.35
CA LEU A 680 17.39 -5.93 16.13
C LEU A 680 16.62 -5.99 17.46
N ALA A 681 15.33 -5.70 17.41
CA ALA A 681 14.39 -5.84 18.53
C ALA A 681 13.40 -6.98 18.25
N ALA A 682 13.62 -8.13 18.88
CA ALA A 682 12.73 -9.28 18.90
C ALA A 682 11.61 -9.10 19.95
N SER A 683 10.51 -9.86 19.82
CA SER A 683 9.32 -9.71 20.66
C SER A 683 8.52 -11.02 20.71
N TYR A 684 8.69 -11.78 21.79
CA TYR A 684 8.15 -13.13 21.97
C TYR A 684 7.59 -13.39 23.37
#